data_AF-A0AAN6JEL8-F1
#
_entry.id   AF-A0AAN6JEL8-F1
#
_cell.length_a   1.000
_cell.length_b   1.000
_cell.length_c   1.000
_cell.angle_alpha   90.00
_cell.angle_beta   90.00
_cell.angle_gamma   90.00
#
_symmetry.space_group_name_H-M   'P 1'
#
loop_
_entity.id
_entity.type
_entity.pdbx_description
1 polymer ?
#
loop_
_entity_poly.entity_id
_entity_poly.type
_entity_poly.pdbx_seq_one_letter_code
_entity_poly.pdbx_strand_id
1 'polypeptide(L)'
;MFRKLVGSTRRSSNQSVHSQSDNRSTSNLSAPTNPAAATASTNGVSTSAASTTSAASSQASATPQPTNPAASTDSLLMNPQGGQQPLGRPPSYQYANNGNTLGAPPNQARSNSPMPPPPINTGGGHAYAPQHQQQLYQQPPPPGYPMQQQQQGYGYNAQQQGGHPAYQHRVAEVEGNQRSKAQLIVGIDFGTTFSGVAFAFATNTEAKEDIIVEWPGSGIQTKQKIPTVLYYDQHQQVVGWGPDIAEALAPTGYPKPGVQKVEWFKLQLMMSGNTYIDPINLPPLPPGKSEIDVAADYLFKLRQAMRNQLQKTLGEVFNREERNIRYFLTVPAIWNDAGKAATRAAAIQAGFLRDDNDNRLTLITEPEAAAMFCAKTGLLNLKVHDAVLIVDCGGGTVDLIAYEVEEESPFTVAECTAGSGDSCGSTALNRNFSNILRAKIRKMKLPDGSKTAGKVYAKCIMDFENRIKADFRNNGQKWAVDVGIEAEFPEAGIEEGYMTFTNEEILQCFEPVVNRILELVRNQIIAIQAQNRMLQNVLVVGGFGASEYLFQQIKLHVPPQFQKGVVRPMDSVAAIVKGAVTAGITERVITSRVARRHYLMATLQPFKEGHHPEQYRVPSLDGKDRCKYTRQIFVQKGQRVKIGEPVKVSFFRQVAPGATLMYEDVLYACDEDVCPEYTKDPRIKEVVTLTSDLSRKNLEKDFERMDTPQGTFYRVYFDIYLTLDGSEFNAELVCQGEVMGRCSARFR
;
A
#
# COMPACT_ATOMS: atom_id res chain seq x y z
N MET A 1 38.78 -26.85 31.68
CA MET A 1 40.22 -26.78 31.33
C MET A 1 40.33 -25.90 30.09
N PHE A 2 41.16 -24.86 29.92
CA PHE A 2 42.13 -24.12 30.75
C PHE A 2 42.16 -22.67 30.16
N ARG A 3 41.66 -21.62 30.84
CA ARG A 3 42.39 -20.53 31.58
C ARG A 3 43.54 -19.75 30.88
N LYS A 4 43.29 -18.43 30.67
CA LYS A 4 44.19 -17.23 30.76
C LYS A 4 45.38 -17.12 29.76
N LEU A 5 46.01 -15.95 29.47
CA LEU A 5 46.10 -14.57 30.04
C LEU A 5 45.95 -13.47 28.94
N VAL A 6 45.42 -12.25 29.19
CA VAL A 6 46.10 -10.94 29.54
C VAL A 6 47.25 -10.53 28.58
N GLY A 7 47.42 -9.29 28.08
CA GLY A 7 46.62 -8.05 28.12
C GLY A 7 47.46 -6.75 27.97
N SER A 8 46.87 -5.67 27.43
CA SER A 8 47.32 -4.23 27.45
C SER A 8 48.60 -3.78 26.70
N THR A 9 48.48 -2.81 25.78
CA THR A 9 48.86 -1.39 26.06
C THR A 9 48.52 -0.43 24.91
N ARG A 10 48.18 0.83 25.24
CA ARG A 10 48.06 1.96 24.31
C ARG A 10 49.44 2.55 23.98
N ARG A 11 49.62 3.11 22.78
CA ARG A 11 50.54 4.24 22.56
C ARG A 11 49.93 5.27 21.61
N SER A 12 50.01 6.54 22.03
CA SER A 12 49.75 7.72 21.21
C SER A 12 51.09 8.28 20.73
N SER A 13 51.10 8.93 19.56
CA SER A 13 52.27 9.65 19.04
C SER A 13 51.84 10.94 18.35
N ASN A 14 51.89 12.05 19.08
CA ASN A 14 51.97 13.38 18.48
C ASN A 14 53.40 13.63 18.01
N GLN A 15 53.55 14.23 16.83
CA GLN A 15 54.71 15.07 16.51
C GLN A 15 54.23 16.35 15.83
N SER A 16 54.68 17.48 16.36
CA SER A 16 54.47 18.83 15.83
C SER A 16 55.84 19.45 15.55
N VAL A 17 55.93 20.23 14.47
CA VAL A 17 57.13 21.02 14.16
C VAL A 17 56.72 22.50 14.07
N HIS A 18 57.50 23.37 14.72
CA HIS A 18 57.28 24.81 14.74
C HIS A 18 57.91 25.52 13.53
N SER A 19 57.29 26.63 13.13
CA SER A 19 58.02 27.82 12.68
C SER A 19 57.22 29.08 13.08
N GLN A 20 57.82 29.95 13.89
CA GLN A 20 57.27 31.26 14.28
C GLN A 20 57.76 32.37 13.34
N SER A 21 56.97 33.44 13.19
CA SER A 21 57.48 34.81 13.07
C SER A 21 56.38 35.83 13.41
N ASP A 22 56.67 36.75 14.32
CA ASP A 22 55.73 37.72 14.91
C ASP A 22 55.44 38.96 14.03
N ASN A 23 54.25 39.58 14.19
CA ASN A 23 54.15 40.87 14.91
C ASN A 23 52.70 41.39 15.13
N ARG A 24 52.42 41.77 16.40
CA ARG A 24 51.87 43.04 16.94
C ARG A 24 51.08 43.97 15.97
N SER A 25 49.97 44.65 16.34
CA SER A 25 49.45 45.09 17.67
C SER A 25 48.03 45.72 17.64
N THR A 26 47.27 45.67 18.75
CA THR A 26 46.34 46.69 19.38
C THR A 26 45.43 47.61 18.53
N SER A 27 44.19 48.01 18.89
CA SER A 27 43.35 47.83 20.11
C SER A 27 41.95 48.50 19.99
N ASN A 28 40.95 47.96 20.72
CA ASN A 28 39.84 48.62 21.47
C ASN A 28 38.69 49.43 20.82
N LEU A 29 37.49 49.24 21.43
CA LEU A 29 36.28 50.12 21.50
C LEU A 29 35.46 50.29 20.18
N SER A 30 34.12 50.39 20.17
CA SER A 30 33.06 50.39 21.20
C SER A 30 31.65 50.20 20.58
N ALA A 31 30.65 49.75 21.37
CA ALA A 31 29.20 49.85 21.04
C ALA A 31 28.67 51.29 21.34
N PRO A 32 27.41 51.75 21.03
CA PRO A 32 26.14 50.99 21.12
C PRO A 32 24.94 51.46 20.21
N THR A 33 23.71 51.07 20.63
CA THR A 33 22.36 51.70 20.48
C THR A 33 21.39 51.42 19.31
N ASN A 34 20.15 51.05 19.71
CA ASN A 34 18.88 51.11 18.95
C ASN A 34 18.34 52.57 18.89
N PRO A 35 17.31 52.87 18.06
CA PRO A 35 15.96 53.01 18.64
C PRO A 35 14.82 52.44 17.76
N ALA A 36 13.56 52.61 18.18
CA ALA A 36 12.36 52.03 17.57
C ALA A 36 11.24 53.06 17.27
N ALA A 37 10.20 52.59 16.57
CA ALA A 37 8.78 53.03 16.57
C ALA A 37 8.19 53.88 15.40
N ALA A 38 6.85 53.71 15.27
CA ALA A 38 5.83 54.58 14.64
C ALA A 38 5.41 54.38 13.15
N THR A 39 4.38 53.55 12.96
CA THR A 39 3.10 53.81 12.25
C THR A 39 2.98 54.90 11.15
N ALA A 40 2.43 54.53 9.97
CA ALA A 40 1.18 55.10 9.42
C ALA A 40 0.69 54.36 8.14
N SER A 41 -0.62 54.44 7.88
CA SER A 41 -1.37 53.83 6.77
C SER A 41 -1.44 54.68 5.49
N THR A 42 -1.70 54.08 4.32
CA THR A 42 -2.69 54.61 3.33
C THR A 42 -3.06 53.61 2.23
N ASN A 43 -4.28 53.77 1.67
CA ASN A 43 -4.84 52.97 0.58
C ASN A 43 -4.32 53.41 -0.80
N GLY A 44 -4.36 52.51 -1.80
CA GLY A 44 -4.08 52.84 -3.20
C GLY A 44 -4.64 51.80 -4.18
N VAL A 45 -5.76 52.12 -4.83
CA VAL A 45 -6.54 51.21 -5.70
C VAL A 45 -6.08 51.25 -7.16
N SER A 46 -6.19 50.09 -7.82
CA SER A 46 -6.07 49.75 -9.26
C SER A 46 -6.12 50.87 -10.32
N THR A 47 -5.43 50.66 -11.45
CA THR A 47 -6.05 50.33 -12.77
C THR A 47 -5.01 50.26 -13.90
N SER A 48 -5.24 49.38 -14.89
CA SER A 48 -5.05 49.68 -16.32
C SER A 48 -5.60 48.55 -17.19
N ALA A 49 -6.34 48.92 -18.24
CA ALA A 49 -6.86 48.02 -19.27
C ALA A 49 -7.01 48.82 -20.58
N ALA A 50 -6.75 48.18 -21.73
CA ALA A 50 -7.06 48.65 -23.09
C ALA A 50 -6.34 49.96 -23.55
N SER A 51 -6.06 50.22 -24.84
CA SER A 51 -6.18 49.45 -26.10
C SER A 51 -5.49 50.20 -27.27
N THR A 52 -5.46 49.57 -28.48
CA THR A 52 -5.41 50.21 -29.84
C THR A 52 -4.11 50.97 -30.26
N THR A 53 -3.62 51.03 -31.52
CA THR A 53 -4.09 50.59 -32.87
C THR A 53 -2.98 50.64 -33.96
N SER A 54 -3.28 50.09 -35.17
CA SER A 54 -2.67 50.36 -36.51
C SER A 54 -1.30 49.71 -36.84
N ALA A 55 -0.89 49.38 -38.08
CA ALA A 55 -1.51 49.17 -39.42
C ALA A 55 -0.39 48.69 -40.41
N ALA A 56 -0.57 48.15 -41.63
CA ALA A 56 -1.63 47.39 -42.35
C ALA A 56 -1.06 46.86 -43.71
N SER A 57 -1.88 46.18 -44.55
CA SER A 57 -1.58 45.63 -45.93
C SER A 57 -0.64 44.40 -45.99
N SER A 58 -0.73 43.42 -46.90
CA SER A 58 -1.75 42.88 -47.84
C SER A 58 -1.23 41.48 -48.33
N GLN A 59 -1.88 40.58 -49.09
CA GLN A 59 -3.20 40.45 -49.74
C GLN A 59 -3.52 38.93 -49.87
N ALA A 60 -4.77 38.48 -49.68
CA ALA A 60 -5.66 37.76 -50.63
C ALA A 60 -5.14 36.46 -51.34
N SER A 61 -5.94 35.40 -51.54
CA SER A 61 -7.29 35.01 -51.06
C SER A 61 -7.67 33.57 -51.53
N ALA A 62 -8.75 33.00 -50.96
CA ALA A 62 -9.65 31.93 -51.49
C ALA A 62 -9.69 30.56 -50.76
N THR A 63 -10.74 30.40 -49.95
CA THR A 63 -11.46 29.17 -49.55
C THR A 63 -12.46 28.75 -50.66
N PRO A 64 -13.12 27.54 -50.68
CA PRO A 64 -13.70 26.83 -49.52
C PRO A 64 -13.72 25.27 -49.48
N GLN A 65 -14.24 24.78 -48.35
CA GLN A 65 -14.70 23.42 -48.00
C GLN A 65 -15.88 22.89 -48.86
N PRO A 66 -16.44 21.68 -48.61
CA PRO A 66 -15.88 20.37 -48.21
C PRO A 66 -16.48 19.18 -49.02
N THR A 67 -16.01 17.93 -48.85
CA THR A 67 -16.86 16.70 -49.01
C THR A 67 -16.17 15.40 -48.55
N ASN A 68 -16.96 14.49 -47.96
CA ASN A 68 -16.71 13.03 -47.86
C ASN A 68 -17.27 12.35 -49.13
N PRO A 69 -16.78 11.18 -49.62
CA PRO A 69 -17.29 9.90 -49.07
C PRO A 69 -16.40 8.62 -49.17
N ALA A 70 -16.79 7.64 -48.35
CA ALA A 70 -16.88 6.17 -48.55
C ALA A 70 -15.89 5.33 -49.41
N ALA A 71 -15.34 4.33 -48.72
CA ALA A 71 -15.09 2.92 -49.08
C ALA A 71 -15.50 2.32 -50.46
N SER A 72 -14.59 1.51 -51.03
CA SER A 72 -14.80 0.17 -51.62
C SER A 72 -13.46 -0.38 -52.15
N THR A 73 -12.88 -1.44 -51.60
CA THR A 73 -12.85 -2.81 -52.19
C THR A 73 -12.62 -2.87 -53.71
N ASP A 74 -11.52 -3.51 -54.13
CA ASP A 74 -11.64 -4.65 -55.03
C ASP A 74 -10.46 -5.65 -54.93
N SER A 75 -10.56 -6.73 -55.71
CA SER A 75 -10.08 -8.09 -55.40
C SER A 75 -9.22 -8.70 -56.53
N LEU A 76 -8.83 -9.97 -56.32
CA LEU A 76 -8.23 -10.99 -57.24
C LEU A 76 -6.75 -11.30 -56.91
N LEU A 77 -6.34 -12.53 -56.52
CA LEU A 77 -6.42 -13.86 -57.17
C LEU A 77 -5.55 -13.92 -58.46
N MET A 78 -4.65 -14.89 -58.69
CA MET A 78 -4.30 -16.13 -57.95
C MET A 78 -2.99 -16.77 -58.49
N ASN A 79 -2.00 -17.12 -57.62
CA ASN A 79 -1.08 -18.30 -57.61
C ASN A 79 -0.44 -18.88 -58.93
N PRO A 80 0.34 -19.99 -58.93
CA PRO A 80 1.22 -20.62 -57.90
C PRO A 80 2.66 -20.98 -58.38
N GLN A 81 3.54 -21.33 -57.42
CA GLN A 81 4.67 -22.32 -57.42
C GLN A 81 5.85 -21.77 -56.59
N GLY A 82 6.49 -22.49 -55.66
CA GLY A 82 6.24 -23.83 -55.09
C GLY A 82 7.33 -24.22 -54.07
N GLY A 83 7.03 -25.14 -53.14
CA GLY A 83 7.98 -25.75 -52.18
C GLY A 83 8.19 -24.98 -50.86
N GLN A 84 8.38 -25.59 -49.69
CA GLN A 84 7.96 -26.87 -49.08
C GLN A 84 8.49 -26.86 -47.62
N GLN A 85 7.62 -27.15 -46.65
CA GLN A 85 7.87 -27.69 -45.29
C GLN A 85 8.59 -26.85 -44.19
N PRO A 86 8.12 -26.93 -42.91
CA PRO A 86 8.67 -26.20 -41.77
C PRO A 86 9.42 -27.07 -40.73
N LEU A 87 10.21 -26.40 -39.88
CA LEU A 87 10.72 -26.87 -38.58
C LEU A 87 10.24 -25.85 -37.53
N GLY A 88 9.89 -26.16 -36.28
CA GLY A 88 9.87 -27.42 -35.54
C GLY A 88 9.86 -27.07 -34.04
N ARG A 89 8.78 -27.36 -33.31
CA ARG A 89 8.58 -26.94 -31.90
C ARG A 89 8.94 -28.09 -30.93
N PRO A 90 9.68 -27.86 -29.83
CA PRO A 90 10.13 -28.94 -28.95
C PRO A 90 9.02 -29.48 -28.02
N PRO A 91 9.17 -30.72 -27.51
CA PRO A 91 8.06 -31.49 -26.93
C PRO A 91 7.88 -31.33 -25.41
N SER A 92 6.65 -31.56 -24.94
CA SER A 92 6.32 -31.84 -23.53
C SER A 92 6.20 -33.35 -23.29
N TYR A 93 6.64 -33.80 -22.12
CA TYR A 93 6.57 -35.22 -21.73
C TYR A 93 5.14 -35.65 -21.36
N GLN A 94 4.75 -36.84 -21.80
CA GLN A 94 3.63 -37.61 -21.23
C GLN A 94 4.17 -38.91 -20.62
N TYR A 95 3.66 -39.26 -19.44
CA TYR A 95 3.76 -40.61 -18.90
C TYR A 95 2.45 -41.34 -19.20
N ALA A 96 2.54 -42.56 -19.74
CA ALA A 96 1.39 -43.41 -20.00
C ALA A 96 1.13 -44.36 -18.83
N ASN A 97 -0.14 -44.72 -18.61
CA ASN A 97 -0.46 -46.11 -18.29
C ASN A 97 -1.86 -46.52 -18.78
N ASN A 98 -2.02 -47.81 -19.02
CA ASN A 98 -3.21 -48.50 -19.54
C ASN A 98 -4.42 -48.39 -18.58
N GLY A 99 -5.68 -48.56 -18.97
CA GLY A 99 -6.24 -48.94 -20.26
C GLY A 99 -7.21 -50.13 -20.12
N ASN A 100 -8.49 -49.96 -20.48
CA ASN A 100 -9.37 -51.04 -20.95
C ASN A 100 -10.64 -50.50 -21.64
N THR A 101 -11.27 -51.33 -22.47
CA THR A 101 -12.26 -50.90 -23.50
C THR A 101 -13.57 -51.69 -23.46
N LEU A 102 -14.57 -51.16 -24.20
CA LEU A 102 -15.79 -51.79 -24.76
C LEU A 102 -17.13 -51.56 -24.02
N GLY A 103 -18.16 -51.15 -24.79
CA GLY A 103 -19.58 -51.18 -24.36
C GLY A 103 -20.49 -50.07 -24.89
N ALA A 104 -21.03 -50.21 -26.11
CA ALA A 104 -22.19 -49.49 -26.67
C ALA A 104 -22.95 -50.50 -27.60
N PRO A 105 -24.16 -50.25 -28.17
CA PRO A 105 -25.04 -49.05 -28.21
C PRO A 105 -26.51 -49.45 -27.76
N PRO A 106 -27.69 -48.90 -28.20
CA PRO A 106 -28.00 -47.87 -29.22
C PRO A 106 -29.13 -46.83 -29.01
N ASN A 107 -29.02 -45.75 -29.80
CA ASN A 107 -30.04 -44.89 -30.45
C ASN A 107 -31.47 -44.71 -29.88
N GLN A 108 -31.91 -43.44 -29.74
CA GLN A 108 -32.98 -42.87 -30.60
C GLN A 108 -33.10 -41.32 -30.60
N ALA A 109 -33.06 -40.73 -31.81
CA ALA A 109 -33.82 -39.58 -32.35
C ALA A 109 -33.94 -38.17 -31.67
N ARG A 110 -33.40 -37.17 -32.40
CA ARG A 110 -34.04 -35.92 -32.90
C ARG A 110 -34.22 -34.63 -32.03
N SER A 111 -33.43 -33.62 -32.43
CA SER A 111 -33.81 -32.25 -32.89
C SER A 111 -34.39 -31.16 -31.96
N ASN A 112 -33.91 -29.94 -32.24
CA ASN A 112 -34.43 -28.59 -31.97
C ASN A 112 -34.13 -27.91 -30.63
N SER A 113 -33.42 -26.77 -30.75
CA SER A 113 -33.33 -25.70 -29.76
C SER A 113 -34.69 -25.02 -29.52
N PRO A 114 -34.89 -24.42 -28.35
CA PRO A 114 -35.57 -23.12 -28.32
C PRO A 114 -34.92 -22.06 -27.41
N MET A 115 -35.37 -20.83 -27.65
CA MET A 115 -35.01 -19.55 -27.02
C MET A 115 -35.36 -19.46 -25.51
N PRO A 116 -34.79 -18.48 -24.76
CA PRO A 116 -35.05 -18.31 -23.33
C PRO A 116 -36.49 -17.82 -23.01
N PRO A 117 -37.02 -18.13 -21.80
CA PRO A 117 -38.35 -17.71 -21.38
C PRO A 117 -38.44 -16.25 -20.86
N PRO A 118 -39.63 -15.63 -20.85
CA PRO A 118 -39.85 -14.23 -20.49
C PRO A 118 -39.98 -13.98 -18.97
N PRO A 119 -39.89 -12.71 -18.51
CA PRO A 119 -40.06 -12.35 -17.10
C PRO A 119 -41.54 -12.39 -16.65
N ILE A 120 -41.78 -12.88 -15.44
CA ILE A 120 -43.10 -12.87 -14.79
C ILE A 120 -43.16 -11.71 -13.78
N ASN A 121 -44.27 -10.97 -13.83
CA ASN A 121 -44.63 -9.89 -12.90
C ASN A 121 -45.76 -10.39 -11.98
N THR A 122 -45.66 -10.15 -10.68
CA THR A 122 -46.77 -10.37 -9.73
C THR A 122 -46.88 -9.19 -8.77
N GLY A 123 -47.83 -8.30 -9.06
CA GLY A 123 -48.30 -7.26 -8.14
C GLY A 123 -49.78 -7.46 -7.81
N GLY A 124 -50.16 -7.16 -6.57
CA GLY A 124 -51.53 -7.17 -6.06
C GLY A 124 -51.58 -7.54 -4.57
N GLY A 125 -52.12 -6.73 -3.64
CA GLY A 125 -52.61 -5.36 -3.73
C GLY A 125 -53.92 -5.15 -2.95
N HIS A 126 -53.92 -4.24 -1.96
CA HIS A 126 -55.07 -3.66 -1.24
C HIS A 126 -54.55 -2.42 -0.45
N ALA A 127 -55.25 -1.30 -0.23
CA ALA A 127 -56.41 -0.67 -0.86
C ALA A 127 -56.42 0.86 -0.50
N TYR A 128 -57.05 1.71 -1.31
CA TYR A 128 -57.27 3.17 -1.05
C TYR A 128 -58.43 3.37 -0.01
N ALA A 129 -58.76 4.53 0.58
CA ALA A 129 -58.69 5.96 0.20
C ALA A 129 -58.83 6.89 1.48
N PRO A 130 -59.10 8.23 1.40
CA PRO A 130 -58.17 9.29 0.97
C PRO A 130 -58.12 10.55 1.90
N GLN A 131 -57.15 11.43 1.61
CA GLN A 131 -57.12 12.91 1.78
C GLN A 131 -57.86 13.61 2.94
N HIS A 132 -57.12 14.45 3.69
CA HIS A 132 -57.57 15.83 4.01
C HIS A 132 -56.40 16.82 4.02
N GLN A 133 -56.73 18.10 3.91
CA GLN A 133 -55.83 19.21 3.59
C GLN A 133 -55.73 20.21 4.76
N GLN A 134 -54.69 21.06 4.71
CA GLN A 134 -54.62 22.44 5.27
C GLN A 134 -54.09 22.75 6.70
N GLN A 135 -53.26 23.80 6.67
CA GLN A 135 -53.12 24.95 7.58
C GLN A 135 -52.11 24.96 8.74
N LEU A 136 -51.33 26.07 8.74
CA LEU A 136 -50.51 26.55 9.84
C LEU A 136 -51.38 27.01 11.01
N TYR A 137 -50.89 26.84 12.25
CA TYR A 137 -51.12 27.82 13.32
C TYR A 137 -49.88 27.94 14.22
N GLN A 138 -49.58 29.15 14.67
CA GLN A 138 -48.55 29.48 15.66
C GLN A 138 -49.15 29.48 17.08
N GLN A 139 -48.31 29.31 18.13
CA GLN A 139 -48.32 29.91 19.49
C GLN A 139 -47.64 28.96 20.53
N PRO A 140 -47.32 29.37 21.79
CA PRO A 140 -46.14 30.17 22.13
C PRO A 140 -45.30 29.53 23.28
N PRO A 141 -44.14 30.10 23.68
CA PRO A 141 -43.38 29.61 24.84
C PRO A 141 -43.86 30.20 26.18
N PRO A 142 -43.80 29.45 27.30
CA PRO A 142 -44.01 30.00 28.65
C PRO A 142 -42.72 30.63 29.24
N PRO A 143 -42.83 31.50 30.27
CA PRO A 143 -41.77 32.42 30.68
C PRO A 143 -40.97 31.97 31.91
N GLY A 144 -39.88 32.69 32.25
CA GLY A 144 -38.95 32.33 33.34
C GLY A 144 -38.69 33.42 34.39
N TYR A 145 -37.63 33.19 35.19
CA TYR A 145 -37.02 34.04 36.23
C TYR A 145 -37.73 34.12 37.61
N PRO A 146 -37.00 34.40 38.73
CA PRO A 146 -35.67 35.06 38.82
C PRO A 146 -34.55 34.36 39.65
N MET A 147 -33.36 34.98 39.59
CA MET A 147 -32.14 34.69 40.35
C MET A 147 -32.26 34.93 41.88
N GLN A 148 -31.41 34.25 42.67
CA GLN A 148 -30.51 34.94 43.63
C GLN A 148 -29.24 34.13 43.97
N GLN A 149 -28.37 34.69 44.83
CA GLN A 149 -26.92 34.50 44.82
C GLN A 149 -26.34 33.68 46.01
N GLN A 150 -25.04 33.34 45.86
CA GLN A 150 -23.99 33.26 46.91
C GLN A 150 -23.85 32.03 47.84
N GLN A 151 -22.77 31.29 47.57
CA GLN A 151 -21.59 31.04 48.44
C GLN A 151 -21.64 30.21 49.74
N GLN A 152 -20.60 29.36 49.86
CA GLN A 152 -19.98 28.75 51.07
C GLN A 152 -20.71 27.61 51.81
N GLY A 153 -19.92 26.65 52.30
CA GLY A 153 -20.32 25.71 53.37
C GLY A 153 -19.74 24.30 53.26
N TYR A 154 -18.75 23.96 54.09
CA TYR A 154 -18.31 22.57 54.35
C TYR A 154 -19.37 21.79 55.15
N GLY A 155 -19.45 20.45 55.00
CA GLY A 155 -20.19 19.61 55.95
C GLY A 155 -20.27 18.11 55.63
N TYR A 156 -19.63 17.27 56.45
CA TYR A 156 -19.83 15.81 56.51
C TYR A 156 -21.23 15.47 57.04
N ASN A 157 -21.95 14.48 56.48
CA ASN A 157 -21.99 13.12 57.06
C ASN A 157 -22.88 12.10 56.31
N ALA A 158 -22.60 10.83 56.60
CA ALA A 158 -23.18 9.62 56.02
C ALA A 158 -24.70 9.41 56.20
N GLN A 159 -25.30 8.65 55.27
CA GLN A 159 -26.07 7.46 55.62
C GLN A 159 -26.04 6.39 54.51
N GLN A 160 -26.38 5.16 54.87
CA GLN A 160 -25.98 3.92 54.18
C GLN A 160 -27.21 3.03 53.89
N GLN A 161 -27.04 2.04 52.99
CA GLN A 161 -28.01 0.99 52.60
C GLN A 161 -29.09 1.43 51.58
N GLY A 162 -29.36 0.67 50.51
CA GLY A 162 -28.70 -0.56 50.00
C GLY A 162 -29.41 -1.12 48.76
N GLY A 163 -28.70 -1.86 47.90
CA GLY A 163 -29.29 -2.46 46.69
C GLY A 163 -28.28 -3.03 45.68
N HIS A 164 -28.12 -4.35 45.70
CA HIS A 164 -27.39 -5.28 44.81
C HIS A 164 -26.65 -4.77 43.53
N PRO A 165 -25.39 -5.21 43.30
CA PRO A 165 -24.62 -4.85 42.11
C PRO A 165 -24.95 -5.72 40.88
N ALA A 166 -25.16 -5.08 39.73
CA ALA A 166 -25.04 -5.74 38.44
C ALA A 166 -23.57 -5.74 38.00
N TYR A 167 -23.01 -6.92 37.72
CA TYR A 167 -21.62 -7.08 37.26
C TYR A 167 -21.46 -6.61 35.79
N GLN A 168 -21.38 -5.30 35.59
CA GLN A 168 -20.71 -4.75 34.41
C GLN A 168 -19.22 -4.64 34.68
N HIS A 169 -18.40 -5.32 33.88
CA HIS A 169 -16.95 -5.29 33.99
C HIS A 169 -16.40 -3.98 33.39
N ARG A 170 -16.64 -2.85 34.09
CA ARG A 170 -15.87 -1.62 33.87
C ARG A 170 -14.45 -1.87 34.38
N VAL A 171 -13.50 -1.95 33.45
CA VAL A 171 -12.07 -1.88 33.80
C VAL A 171 -11.84 -0.50 34.40
N ALA A 172 -11.42 -0.45 35.67
CA ALA A 172 -11.25 0.81 36.38
C ALA A 172 -10.07 1.60 35.79
N GLU A 173 -10.32 2.84 35.37
CA GLU A 173 -9.25 3.81 35.17
C GLU A 173 -8.61 4.11 36.54
N VAL A 174 -7.37 3.68 36.70
CA VAL A 174 -6.56 4.05 37.85
C VAL A 174 -6.04 5.47 37.60
N GLU A 175 -6.71 6.48 38.17
CA GLU A 175 -6.17 7.84 38.22
C GLU A 175 -4.85 7.84 39.03
N GLY A 176 -3.73 7.82 38.32
CA GLY A 176 -2.39 7.76 38.91
C GLY A 176 -1.33 8.33 37.99
N ASN A 177 -0.87 9.55 38.31
CA ASN A 177 0.16 10.33 37.59
C ASN A 177 -0.16 10.70 36.13
N GLN A 178 -0.61 11.94 35.94
CA GLN A 178 -0.49 12.68 34.67
C GLN A 178 1.00 12.95 34.35
N ARG A 179 1.75 11.92 33.93
CA ARG A 179 2.97 12.14 33.15
C ARG A 179 2.54 12.68 31.79
N SER A 180 3.09 13.84 31.41
CA SER A 180 2.99 14.37 30.04
C SER A 180 3.25 13.26 29.02
N LYS A 181 2.27 12.98 28.13
CA LYS A 181 2.40 11.98 27.07
C LYS A 181 3.16 12.59 25.89
N ALA A 182 4.39 13.04 26.16
CA ALA A 182 5.36 13.29 25.11
C ALA A 182 5.60 11.98 24.34
N GLN A 183 5.39 12.00 23.02
CA GLN A 183 5.49 10.81 22.18
C GLN A 183 6.19 11.15 20.87
N LEU A 184 7.26 10.40 20.57
CA LEU A 184 7.95 10.48 19.29
C LEU A 184 7.31 9.49 18.31
N ILE A 185 6.69 10.02 17.27
CA ILE A 185 6.06 9.29 16.17
C ILE A 185 6.97 9.40 14.96
N VAL A 186 7.19 8.30 14.23
CA VAL A 186 8.02 8.27 13.03
C VAL A 186 7.26 7.60 11.90
N GLY A 187 7.00 8.35 10.82
CA GLY A 187 6.47 7.84 9.57
C GLY A 187 7.61 7.45 8.64
N ILE A 188 7.56 6.22 8.11
CA ILE A 188 8.56 5.67 7.20
C ILE A 188 7.86 5.29 5.90
N ASP A 189 8.21 5.99 4.83
CA ASP A 189 7.85 5.58 3.48
C ASP A 189 8.99 4.74 2.93
N PHE A 190 8.83 3.42 2.93
CA PHE A 190 9.80 2.48 2.37
C PHE A 190 9.47 2.19 0.90
N GLY A 191 9.47 3.18 0.01
CA GLY A 191 9.10 2.99 -1.40
C GLY A 191 10.09 2.16 -2.25
N THR A 192 9.61 1.57 -3.36
CA THR A 192 10.40 0.68 -4.25
C THR A 192 11.61 1.33 -4.90
N THR A 193 11.52 2.63 -5.25
CA THR A 193 12.59 3.39 -5.92
C THR A 193 13.20 4.44 -5.00
N PHE A 194 12.39 5.04 -4.13
CA PHE A 194 12.82 6.04 -3.16
C PHE A 194 12.10 5.87 -1.82
N SER A 195 12.83 6.00 -0.71
CA SER A 195 12.28 6.00 0.65
C SER A 195 12.44 7.36 1.32
N GLY A 196 11.59 7.69 2.28
CA GLY A 196 11.67 8.90 3.09
C GLY A 196 11.29 8.63 4.54
N VAL A 197 11.70 9.52 5.44
CA VAL A 197 11.34 9.45 6.88
C VAL A 197 10.89 10.83 7.36
N ALA A 198 9.73 10.88 8.00
CA ALA A 198 9.21 12.03 8.69
C ALA A 198 8.92 11.66 10.14
N PHE A 199 8.82 12.65 11.01
CA PHE A 199 8.56 12.43 12.43
C PHE A 199 7.70 13.53 13.03
N ALA A 200 7.06 13.22 14.16
CA ALA A 200 6.45 14.21 15.01
C ALA A 200 6.87 14.00 16.46
N PHE A 201 7.13 15.11 17.16
CA PHE A 201 7.13 15.13 18.61
C PHE A 201 5.77 15.64 19.08
N ALA A 202 4.88 14.71 19.44
CA ALA A 202 3.57 14.99 19.97
C ALA A 202 3.64 15.23 21.49
N THR A 203 2.90 16.23 21.95
CA THR A 203 2.69 16.57 23.36
C THR A 203 1.20 16.78 23.60
N ASN A 204 0.77 16.94 24.86
CA ASN A 204 -0.64 17.16 25.20
C ASN A 204 -1.29 18.40 24.53
N THR A 205 -0.50 19.35 24.01
CA THR A 205 -0.98 20.63 23.47
C THR A 205 -0.57 20.92 22.03
N GLU A 206 0.45 20.23 21.51
CA GLU A 206 1.04 20.51 20.19
C GLU A 206 1.73 19.25 19.65
N ALA A 207 1.61 19.01 18.34
CA ALA A 207 2.42 18.03 17.61
C ALA A 207 3.28 18.76 16.57
N LYS A 208 4.60 18.78 16.79
CA LYS A 208 5.56 19.36 15.84
C LYS A 208 6.02 18.30 14.86
N GLU A 209 5.62 18.45 13.61
CA GLU A 209 5.99 17.59 12.48
C GLU A 209 7.19 18.15 11.72
N ASP A 210 8.08 17.26 11.28
CA ASP A 210 9.22 17.59 10.42
C ASP A 210 9.61 16.37 9.55
N ILE A 211 10.42 16.58 8.52
CA ILE A 211 10.86 15.57 7.55
C ILE A 211 12.38 15.54 7.41
N ILE A 212 12.96 14.35 7.41
CA ILE A 212 14.41 14.19 7.22
C ILE A 212 14.76 14.51 5.77
N VAL A 213 15.49 15.60 5.58
CA VAL A 213 15.99 16.04 4.28
C VAL A 213 17.51 15.93 4.12
N GLU A 214 18.25 15.80 5.23
CA GLU A 214 19.70 15.61 5.25
C GLU A 214 20.04 14.13 5.35
N TRP A 215 20.85 13.62 4.42
CA TRP A 215 21.18 12.20 4.34
C TRP A 215 22.69 11.97 4.13
N PRO A 216 23.28 10.90 4.71
CA PRO A 216 24.65 10.51 4.42
C PRO A 216 24.93 10.42 2.91
N GLY A 217 26.12 10.85 2.48
CA GLY A 217 26.51 10.88 1.06
C GLY A 217 25.92 12.02 0.21
N SER A 218 24.89 12.75 0.68
CA SER A 218 24.24 13.80 -0.13
C SER A 218 24.97 15.15 -0.18
N GLY A 219 26.05 15.32 0.59
CA GLY A 219 26.78 16.58 0.69
C GLY A 219 25.91 17.71 1.23
N ILE A 220 25.80 18.81 0.47
CA ILE A 220 24.93 19.96 0.79
C ILE A 220 23.51 19.84 0.21
N GLN A 221 23.19 18.75 -0.51
CA GLN A 221 21.85 18.59 -1.12
C GLN A 221 20.84 18.08 -0.09
N THR A 222 19.72 18.80 0.04
CA THR A 222 18.57 18.36 0.83
C THR A 222 17.54 17.66 -0.05
N LYS A 223 17.08 16.46 0.35
CA LYS A 223 16.07 15.68 -0.39
C LYS A 223 15.12 14.99 0.58
N GLN A 224 13.82 15.17 0.39
CA GLN A 224 12.76 14.54 1.21
C GLN A 224 12.72 13.00 1.07
N LYS A 225 13.28 12.45 -0.01
CA LYS A 225 13.43 11.01 -0.24
C LYS A 225 14.80 10.68 -0.83
N ILE A 226 15.31 9.48 -0.53
CA ILE A 226 16.58 8.93 -1.03
C ILE A 226 16.37 7.63 -1.81
N PRO A 227 17.28 7.26 -2.73
CA PRO A 227 17.13 6.04 -3.52
C PRO A 227 17.07 4.76 -2.66
N THR A 228 16.14 3.87 -2.97
CA THR A 228 16.02 2.53 -2.36
C THR A 228 16.96 1.55 -3.05
N VAL A 229 18.26 1.74 -2.83
CA VAL A 229 19.34 1.03 -3.50
C VAL A 229 20.41 0.60 -2.48
N LEU A 230 20.94 -0.61 -2.67
CA LEU A 230 22.09 -1.14 -1.93
C LEU A 230 23.22 -1.52 -2.89
N TYR A 231 24.44 -1.55 -2.36
CA TYR A 231 25.62 -2.06 -3.04
C TYR A 231 26.30 -3.09 -2.14
N TYR A 232 26.42 -4.32 -2.64
CA TYR A 232 27.05 -5.43 -1.94
C TYR A 232 28.40 -5.76 -2.57
N ASP A 233 29.40 -6.10 -1.75
CA ASP A 233 30.63 -6.70 -2.23
C ASP A 233 30.51 -8.22 -2.46
N GLN A 234 31.60 -8.83 -2.93
CA GLN A 234 31.73 -10.28 -3.13
C GLN A 234 31.54 -11.10 -1.84
N HIS A 235 31.62 -10.48 -0.66
CA HIS A 235 31.42 -11.08 0.66
C HIS A 235 30.01 -10.83 1.22
N GLN A 236 29.08 -10.36 0.38
CA GLN A 236 27.70 -10.04 0.72
C GLN A 236 27.56 -8.95 1.80
N GLN A 237 28.56 -8.08 1.94
CA GLN A 237 28.55 -6.94 2.86
C GLN A 237 28.11 -5.66 2.17
N VAL A 238 27.33 -4.83 2.86
CA VAL A 238 26.84 -3.55 2.32
C VAL A 238 27.96 -2.50 2.33
N VAL A 239 28.50 -2.21 1.14
CA VAL A 239 29.56 -1.21 0.88
C VAL A 239 29.02 0.12 0.32
N GLY A 240 27.71 0.25 0.18
CA GLY A 240 27.05 1.51 -0.18
C GLY A 240 25.52 1.39 -0.14
N TRP A 241 24.83 2.52 0.05
CA TRP A 241 23.37 2.56 0.13
C TRP A 241 22.85 3.96 -0.23
N GLY A 242 21.70 4.04 -0.90
CA GLY A 242 21.09 5.32 -1.27
C GLY A 242 22.07 6.28 -1.97
N PRO A 243 22.33 7.49 -1.43
CA PRO A 243 23.35 8.41 -1.96
C PRO A 243 24.77 8.16 -1.42
N ASP A 244 24.95 7.34 -0.38
CA ASP A 244 26.23 7.06 0.27
C ASP A 244 26.93 5.87 -0.39
N ILE A 245 27.70 6.19 -1.45
CA ILE A 245 28.21 5.21 -2.42
C ILE A 245 29.72 5.37 -2.72
N ALA A 246 30.44 6.15 -1.92
CA ALA A 246 31.87 6.44 -2.14
C ALA A 246 32.75 5.17 -2.07
N GLU A 247 32.41 4.21 -1.22
CA GLU A 247 33.10 2.93 -1.15
C GLU A 247 32.64 1.93 -2.23
N ALA A 248 31.44 2.09 -2.77
CA ALA A 248 30.86 1.22 -3.80
C ALA A 248 31.32 1.55 -5.23
N LEU A 249 31.57 2.83 -5.56
CA LEU A 249 31.88 3.26 -6.93
C LEU A 249 33.37 3.44 -7.21
N ALA A 250 33.78 3.10 -8.44
CA ALA A 250 35.06 3.48 -9.03
C ALA A 250 35.02 4.95 -9.51
N PRO A 251 36.19 5.60 -9.77
CA PRO A 251 36.24 6.99 -10.26
C PRO A 251 35.46 7.28 -11.55
N THR A 252 35.13 6.23 -12.30
CA THR A 252 34.28 6.28 -13.50
C THR A 252 32.78 6.47 -13.22
N GLY A 253 32.35 6.39 -11.95
CA GLY A 253 30.94 6.46 -11.54
C GLY A 253 30.19 5.12 -11.59
N TYR A 254 30.89 4.01 -11.80
CA TYR A 254 30.31 2.66 -11.88
C TYR A 254 30.68 1.84 -10.63
N PRO A 255 29.91 0.79 -10.26
CA PRO A 255 30.31 -0.13 -9.21
C PRO A 255 31.73 -0.67 -9.43
N LYS A 256 32.51 -0.79 -8.35
CA LYS A 256 33.84 -1.41 -8.39
C LYS A 256 33.72 -2.89 -8.83
N PRO A 257 34.78 -3.50 -9.39
CA PRO A 257 34.79 -4.93 -9.67
C PRO A 257 34.42 -5.75 -8.42
N GLY A 258 33.49 -6.69 -8.57
CA GLY A 258 32.95 -7.48 -7.45
C GLY A 258 31.85 -6.79 -6.63
N VAL A 259 31.46 -5.55 -6.95
CA VAL A 259 30.33 -4.85 -6.30
C VAL A 259 29.05 -4.98 -7.13
N GLN A 260 28.01 -5.57 -6.53
CA GLN A 260 26.66 -5.71 -7.10
C GLN A 260 25.76 -4.57 -6.60
N LYS A 261 25.21 -3.78 -7.52
CA LYS A 261 24.08 -2.88 -7.23
C LYS A 261 22.79 -3.70 -7.14
N VAL A 262 21.97 -3.45 -6.13
CA VAL A 262 20.66 -4.08 -5.92
C VAL A 262 19.59 -3.00 -5.76
N GLU A 263 18.51 -3.14 -6.52
CA GLU A 263 17.39 -2.19 -6.55
C GLU A 263 16.07 -2.93 -6.78
N TRP A 264 14.95 -2.26 -6.48
CA TRP A 264 13.57 -2.77 -6.64
C TRP A 264 13.23 -4.02 -5.81
N PHE A 265 14.11 -4.41 -4.87
CA PHE A 265 13.95 -5.55 -3.98
C PHE A 265 12.68 -5.50 -3.10
N LYS A 266 12.08 -4.31 -2.85
CA LYS A 266 10.75 -4.21 -2.20
C LYS A 266 9.71 -5.07 -2.90
N LEU A 267 9.71 -5.11 -4.24
CA LEU A 267 8.76 -5.92 -5.03
C LEU A 267 8.91 -7.42 -4.78
N GLN A 268 10.09 -7.87 -4.34
CA GLN A 268 10.37 -9.30 -4.11
C GLN A 268 9.72 -9.81 -2.82
N LEU A 269 9.44 -8.92 -1.85
CA LEU A 269 8.69 -9.23 -0.61
C LEU A 269 7.28 -9.80 -0.88
N MET A 270 6.77 -9.72 -2.12
CA MET A 270 5.47 -10.22 -2.55
C MET A 270 5.51 -11.40 -3.54
N MET A 271 6.69 -11.97 -3.84
CA MET A 271 6.78 -13.02 -4.87
C MET A 271 5.97 -14.29 -4.54
N SER A 272 5.68 -14.54 -3.27
CA SER A 272 4.80 -15.62 -2.82
C SER A 272 3.32 -15.26 -3.02
N GLY A 273 2.70 -15.88 -4.03
CA GLY A 273 1.25 -15.91 -4.21
C GLY A 273 0.63 -14.65 -4.82
N ASN A 274 1.38 -13.88 -5.60
CA ASN A 274 0.89 -12.70 -6.32
C ASN A 274 1.02 -12.86 -7.84
N THR A 275 0.02 -12.41 -8.61
CA THR A 275 -0.02 -12.43 -10.07
C THR A 275 0.35 -11.11 -10.73
N TYR A 276 0.38 -9.99 -9.99
CA TYR A 276 0.68 -8.65 -10.51
C TYR A 276 2.17 -8.42 -10.78
N ILE A 277 3.05 -9.19 -10.15
CA ILE A 277 4.50 -9.06 -10.28
C ILE A 277 5.05 -10.28 -11.02
N ASP A 278 5.60 -10.05 -12.22
CA ASP A 278 6.30 -11.07 -13.00
C ASP A 278 7.80 -11.10 -12.61
N PRO A 279 8.29 -12.18 -11.95
CA PRO A 279 9.65 -12.28 -11.44
C PRO A 279 10.75 -12.10 -12.49
N ILE A 280 10.48 -12.37 -13.78
CA ILE A 280 11.50 -12.25 -14.84
C ILE A 280 11.97 -10.80 -15.05
N ASN A 281 11.23 -9.83 -14.50
CA ASN A 281 11.48 -8.41 -14.65
C ASN A 281 12.23 -7.79 -13.46
N LEU A 282 12.53 -8.56 -12.42
CA LEU A 282 13.19 -8.07 -11.22
C LEU A 282 14.71 -8.37 -11.26
N PRO A 283 15.57 -7.46 -10.78
CA PRO A 283 17.00 -7.75 -10.62
C PRO A 283 17.21 -8.93 -9.65
N PRO A 284 18.18 -9.83 -9.92
CA PRO A 284 18.48 -10.94 -9.02
C PRO A 284 19.01 -10.43 -7.68
N LEU A 285 18.61 -11.11 -6.59
CA LEU A 285 19.16 -10.87 -5.26
C LEU A 285 20.64 -11.27 -5.20
N PRO A 286 21.40 -10.75 -4.21
CA PRO A 286 22.76 -11.21 -3.96
C PRO A 286 22.79 -12.70 -3.54
N PRO A 287 23.83 -13.45 -3.93
CA PRO A 287 23.96 -14.87 -3.57
C PRO A 287 23.81 -15.13 -2.07
N GLY A 288 22.84 -15.98 -1.70
CA GLY A 288 22.60 -16.40 -0.32
C GLY A 288 21.82 -15.42 0.55
N LYS A 289 21.27 -14.33 0.00
CA LYS A 289 20.34 -13.42 0.69
C LYS A 289 18.91 -13.60 0.20
N SER A 290 17.96 -13.60 1.13
CA SER A 290 16.52 -13.50 0.83
C SER A 290 16.09 -12.06 0.56
N GLU A 291 14.89 -11.89 0.03
CA GLU A 291 14.21 -10.60 -0.12
C GLU A 291 14.04 -9.87 1.22
N ILE A 292 13.83 -10.62 2.31
CA ILE A 292 13.74 -10.10 3.67
C ILE A 292 15.10 -9.59 4.14
N ASP A 293 16.20 -10.33 3.88
CA ASP A 293 17.56 -9.91 4.26
C ASP A 293 17.96 -8.59 3.57
N VAL A 294 17.68 -8.46 2.26
CA VAL A 294 18.01 -7.24 1.51
C VAL A 294 17.14 -6.05 1.96
N ALA A 295 15.85 -6.29 2.25
CA ALA A 295 15.00 -5.26 2.84
C ALA A 295 15.48 -4.85 4.25
N ALA A 296 15.89 -5.81 5.08
CA ALA A 296 16.41 -5.58 6.42
C ALA A 296 17.72 -4.78 6.40
N ASP A 297 18.66 -5.12 5.51
CA ASP A 297 19.91 -4.37 5.33
C ASP A 297 19.66 -2.90 4.97
N TYR A 298 18.70 -2.63 4.06
CA TYR A 298 18.34 -1.26 3.70
C TYR A 298 17.67 -0.52 4.85
N LEU A 299 16.68 -1.15 5.48
CA LEU A 299 15.96 -0.60 6.63
C LEU A 299 16.91 -0.35 7.82
N PHE A 300 17.95 -1.17 8.01
CA PHE A 300 18.99 -0.97 9.02
C PHE A 300 19.80 0.30 8.76
N LYS A 301 20.26 0.51 7.51
CA LYS A 301 20.97 1.74 7.12
C LYS A 301 20.07 2.98 7.24
N LEU A 302 18.81 2.88 6.79
CA LEU A 302 17.81 3.93 6.94
C LEU A 302 17.59 4.30 8.42
N ARG A 303 17.47 3.29 9.29
CA ARG A 303 17.36 3.46 10.74
C ARG A 303 18.59 4.13 11.35
N GLN A 304 19.80 3.77 10.92
CA GLN A 304 21.03 4.43 11.39
C GLN A 304 21.04 5.92 11.02
N ALA A 305 20.73 6.27 9.77
CA ALA A 305 20.63 7.66 9.32
C ALA A 305 19.55 8.44 10.07
N MET A 306 18.35 7.85 10.21
CA MET A 306 17.24 8.41 10.98
C MET A 306 17.64 8.73 12.42
N ARG A 307 18.22 7.76 13.15
CA ARG A 307 18.67 7.95 14.54
C ARG A 307 19.68 9.08 14.65
N ASN A 308 20.65 9.13 13.73
CA ASN A 308 21.67 10.18 13.71
C ASN A 308 21.06 11.56 13.48
N GLN A 309 20.05 11.70 12.62
CA GLN A 309 19.40 12.99 12.40
C GLN A 309 18.47 13.38 13.57
N LEU A 310 17.64 12.45 14.08
CA LEU A 310 16.80 12.70 15.25
C LEU A 310 17.64 13.10 16.48
N GLN A 311 18.82 12.50 16.65
CA GLN A 311 19.78 12.89 17.70
C GLN A 311 20.28 14.33 17.55
N LYS A 312 20.53 14.81 16.33
CA LYS A 312 20.91 16.21 16.08
C LYS A 312 19.74 17.16 16.32
N THR A 313 18.55 16.84 15.81
CA THR A 313 17.39 17.74 15.82
C THR A 313 16.72 17.81 17.20
N LEU A 314 16.66 16.70 17.95
CA LEU A 314 15.94 16.60 19.22
C LEU A 314 16.85 16.47 20.46
N GLY A 315 18.16 16.25 20.28
CA GLY A 315 19.10 16.15 21.40
C GLY A 315 18.73 15.08 22.42
N GLU A 316 18.77 15.44 23.72
CA GLU A 316 18.43 14.52 24.81
C GLU A 316 16.96 14.04 24.82
N VAL A 317 16.05 14.74 24.12
CA VAL A 317 14.66 14.27 23.97
C VAL A 317 14.63 12.96 23.19
N PHE A 318 15.48 12.82 22.17
CA PHE A 318 15.60 11.58 21.42
C PHE A 318 16.12 10.43 22.29
N ASN A 319 17.18 10.65 23.09
CA ASN A 319 17.73 9.65 24.01
C ASN A 319 16.67 9.08 24.97
N ARG A 320 15.76 9.94 25.45
CA ARG A 320 14.69 9.53 26.36
C ARG A 320 13.57 8.76 25.66
N GLU A 321 13.14 9.21 24.48
CA GLU A 321 11.99 8.62 23.78
C GLU A 321 12.35 7.49 22.80
N GLU A 322 13.62 7.24 22.49
CA GLU A 322 14.07 6.25 21.50
C GLU A 322 13.43 4.85 21.70
N ARG A 323 13.31 4.41 22.95
CA ARG A 323 12.72 3.10 23.30
C ARG A 323 11.19 3.06 23.18
N ASN A 324 10.56 4.23 23.09
CA ASN A 324 9.11 4.45 23.07
C ASN A 324 8.60 4.93 21.70
N ILE A 325 9.49 5.09 20.70
CA ILE A 325 9.10 5.54 19.36
C ILE A 325 8.00 4.63 18.80
N ARG A 326 6.92 5.24 18.29
CA ARG A 326 5.92 4.58 17.45
C ARG A 326 6.27 4.78 15.99
N TYR A 327 6.35 3.68 15.26
CA TYR A 327 6.67 3.64 13.84
C TYR A 327 5.41 3.39 13.03
N PHE A 328 5.22 4.17 11.96
CA PHE A 328 4.18 3.98 10.95
C PHE A 328 4.88 3.70 9.62
N LEU A 329 4.94 2.44 9.20
CA LEU A 329 5.66 2.00 8.02
C LEU A 329 4.68 1.72 6.87
N THR A 330 4.95 2.29 5.71
CA THR A 330 4.02 2.22 4.58
C THR A 330 4.20 0.94 3.74
N VAL A 331 3.07 0.36 3.32
CA VAL A 331 3.00 -0.76 2.37
C VAL A 331 2.00 -0.44 1.25
N PRO A 332 2.21 -0.87 0.00
CA PRO A 332 1.22 -0.67 -1.07
C PRO A 332 -0.13 -1.31 -0.72
N ALA A 333 -1.23 -0.79 -1.26
CA ALA A 333 -2.57 -1.30 -0.97
C ALA A 333 -2.82 -2.71 -1.55
N ILE A 334 -2.08 -3.10 -2.59
CA ILE A 334 -2.06 -4.46 -3.14
C ILE A 334 -1.19 -5.45 -2.35
N TRP A 335 -0.54 -5.03 -1.25
CA TRP A 335 0.21 -5.98 -0.41
C TRP A 335 -0.73 -7.06 0.14
N ASN A 336 -0.54 -8.28 -0.35
CA ASN A 336 -1.14 -9.47 0.23
C ASN A 336 -0.57 -9.70 1.64
N ASP A 337 -1.07 -10.74 2.30
CA ASP A 337 -0.70 -11.00 3.67
C ASP A 337 0.83 -11.24 3.78
N ALA A 338 1.40 -12.10 2.92
CA ALA A 338 2.84 -12.36 2.85
C ALA A 338 3.73 -11.13 2.70
N GLY A 339 3.34 -10.18 1.83
CA GLY A 339 4.06 -8.91 1.69
C GLY A 339 4.20 -8.14 3.00
N LYS A 340 3.19 -8.23 3.89
CA LYS A 340 3.16 -7.49 5.16
C LYS A 340 4.04 -8.14 6.23
N ALA A 341 4.03 -9.47 6.40
CA ALA A 341 4.98 -10.14 7.30
C ALA A 341 6.41 -9.96 6.79
N ALA A 342 6.67 -10.17 5.50
CA ALA A 342 8.02 -10.00 4.96
C ALA A 342 8.55 -8.58 5.24
N THR A 343 7.70 -7.55 5.08
CA THR A 343 8.01 -6.16 5.44
C THR A 343 8.25 -5.99 6.96
N ARG A 344 7.42 -6.59 7.81
CA ARG A 344 7.57 -6.49 9.27
C ARG A 344 8.79 -7.26 9.80
N ALA A 345 9.06 -8.45 9.29
CA ALA A 345 10.24 -9.27 9.58
C ALA A 345 11.52 -8.50 9.24
N ALA A 346 11.56 -7.86 8.07
CA ALA A 346 12.66 -6.97 7.68
C ALA A 346 12.84 -5.80 8.67
N ALA A 347 11.74 -5.20 9.18
CA ALA A 347 11.81 -4.14 10.18
C ALA A 347 12.29 -4.63 11.58
N ILE A 348 11.95 -5.86 11.98
CA ILE A 348 12.50 -6.51 13.20
C ILE A 348 14.00 -6.75 13.02
N GLN A 349 14.41 -7.38 11.91
CA GLN A 349 15.80 -7.70 11.60
C GLN A 349 16.67 -6.42 11.48
N ALA A 350 16.09 -5.32 10.98
CA ALA A 350 16.70 -3.98 10.98
C ALA A 350 16.77 -3.31 12.38
N GLY A 351 16.17 -3.89 13.42
CA GLY A 351 16.21 -3.42 14.79
C GLY A 351 15.26 -2.26 15.12
N PHE A 352 14.24 -1.98 14.29
CA PHE A 352 13.16 -1.05 14.67
C PHE A 352 12.38 -1.59 15.87
N LEU A 353 12.16 -2.90 15.88
CA LEU A 353 11.46 -3.68 16.90
C LEU A 353 12.41 -4.64 17.61
N ARG A 354 12.02 -5.12 18.80
CA ARG A 354 12.80 -6.12 19.56
C ARG A 354 12.56 -7.54 19.05
N ASP A 355 11.29 -7.88 18.87
CA ASP A 355 10.78 -9.20 18.54
C ASP A 355 9.34 -9.05 18.04
N ASP A 356 8.65 -10.16 17.79
CA ASP A 356 7.27 -10.11 17.33
C ASP A 356 6.31 -9.45 18.31
N ASN A 357 6.48 -9.54 19.63
CA ASN A 357 5.53 -8.96 20.59
C ASN A 357 5.66 -7.44 20.74
N ASP A 358 6.58 -6.80 20.01
CA ASP A 358 6.76 -5.34 20.01
C ASP A 358 5.69 -4.64 19.14
N ASN A 359 4.70 -4.06 19.81
CA ASN A 359 3.55 -3.39 19.20
C ASN A 359 3.81 -1.90 18.84
N ARG A 360 5.08 -1.48 18.75
CA ARG A 360 5.43 -0.10 18.38
C ARG A 360 5.36 0.19 16.89
N LEU A 361 5.17 -0.82 16.03
CA LEU A 361 5.03 -0.66 14.59
C LEU A 361 3.58 -0.86 14.15
N THR A 362 3.00 0.15 13.53
CA THR A 362 1.78 0.06 12.73
C THR A 362 2.17 -0.02 11.25
N LEU A 363 1.63 -0.98 10.50
CA LEU A 363 1.66 -0.94 9.05
C LEU A 363 0.48 -0.11 8.53
N ILE A 364 0.74 0.83 7.63
CA ILE A 364 -0.28 1.70 7.02
C ILE A 364 -0.22 1.54 5.50
N THR A 365 -1.35 1.58 4.79
CA THR A 365 -1.26 1.53 3.32
C THR A 365 -0.76 2.86 2.74
N GLU A 366 0.00 2.84 1.65
CA GLU A 366 0.56 4.05 1.01
C GLU A 366 -0.55 5.07 0.62
N PRO A 367 -1.65 4.68 -0.05
CA PRO A 367 -2.73 5.63 -0.36
C PRO A 367 -3.59 6.02 0.86
N GLU A 368 -3.64 5.20 1.90
CA GLU A 368 -4.24 5.55 3.20
C GLU A 368 -3.46 6.70 3.86
N ALA A 369 -2.13 6.56 3.96
CA ALA A 369 -1.28 7.63 4.41
C ALA A 369 -1.45 8.89 3.55
N ALA A 370 -1.50 8.76 2.23
CA ALA A 370 -1.75 9.90 1.36
C ALA A 370 -3.11 10.59 1.62
N ALA A 371 -4.18 9.83 1.89
CA ALA A 371 -5.48 10.37 2.29
C ALA A 371 -5.40 11.16 3.61
N MET A 372 -4.72 10.62 4.63
CA MET A 372 -4.48 11.29 5.92
C MET A 372 -3.84 12.66 5.75
N PHE A 373 -2.80 12.73 4.92
CA PHE A 373 -2.10 13.98 4.62
C PHE A 373 -3.03 14.97 3.90
N CYS A 374 -3.75 14.54 2.86
CA CYS A 374 -4.63 15.41 2.09
C CYS A 374 -5.78 15.97 2.95
N ALA A 375 -6.38 15.15 3.80
CA ALA A 375 -7.39 15.57 4.77
C ALA A 375 -6.84 16.64 5.74
N LYS A 376 -5.70 16.37 6.38
CA LYS A 376 -5.06 17.31 7.32
C LYS A 376 -4.76 18.67 6.67
N THR A 377 -4.30 18.68 5.42
CA THR A 377 -3.93 19.94 4.74
C THR A 377 -5.11 20.85 4.38
N GLY A 378 -6.36 20.41 4.55
CA GLY A 378 -7.54 21.21 4.19
C GLY A 378 -7.68 21.48 2.69
N LEU A 379 -6.95 20.73 1.84
CA LEU A 379 -6.99 20.86 0.37
C LEU A 379 -8.36 20.49 -0.23
N LEU A 380 -9.23 19.86 0.55
CA LEU A 380 -10.47 19.25 0.10
C LEU A 380 -11.61 19.74 1.01
N ASN A 381 -12.61 20.39 0.43
CA ASN A 381 -13.84 20.77 1.12
C ASN A 381 -14.86 19.61 1.01
N LEU A 382 -14.55 18.50 1.69
CA LEU A 382 -15.36 17.28 1.65
C LEU A 382 -16.47 17.35 2.68
N LYS A 383 -17.65 16.88 2.31
CA LYS A 383 -18.79 16.70 3.22
C LYS A 383 -19.00 15.22 3.54
N VAL A 384 -19.77 14.95 4.59
CA VAL A 384 -20.25 13.58 4.86
C VAL A 384 -20.90 12.99 3.60
N HIS A 385 -20.57 11.72 3.31
CA HIS A 385 -20.90 10.95 2.10
C HIS A 385 -20.23 11.35 0.78
N ASP A 386 -19.39 12.39 0.75
CA ASP A 386 -18.50 12.62 -0.39
C ASP A 386 -17.42 11.52 -0.46
N ALA A 387 -17.09 11.12 -1.68
CA ALA A 387 -16.05 10.15 -1.96
C ALA A 387 -14.80 10.78 -2.59
N VAL A 388 -13.63 10.29 -2.20
CA VAL A 388 -12.33 10.65 -2.74
C VAL A 388 -11.61 9.40 -3.22
N LEU A 389 -11.14 9.42 -4.47
CA LEU A 389 -10.29 8.38 -5.04
C LEU A 389 -8.82 8.81 -4.91
N ILE A 390 -8.03 8.05 -4.15
CA ILE A 390 -6.58 8.18 -4.14
C ILE A 390 -6.02 7.34 -5.29
N VAL A 391 -5.08 7.90 -6.05
CA VAL A 391 -4.35 7.24 -7.12
C VAL A 391 -2.86 7.42 -6.85
N ASP A 392 -2.28 6.49 -6.10
CA ASP A 392 -0.86 6.49 -5.77
C ASP A 392 -0.06 5.90 -6.92
N CYS A 393 0.57 6.77 -7.68
CA CYS A 393 1.41 6.42 -8.80
C CYS A 393 2.86 6.30 -8.30
N GLY A 394 3.25 5.08 -7.93
CA GLY A 394 4.52 4.78 -7.28
C GLY A 394 5.69 4.46 -8.22
N GLY A 395 6.77 3.97 -7.59
CA GLY A 395 7.97 3.51 -8.29
C GLY A 395 7.78 2.15 -8.96
N GLY A 396 7.30 1.17 -8.20
CA GLY A 396 7.06 -0.20 -8.69
C GLY A 396 5.58 -0.50 -8.96
N THR A 397 4.70 -0.04 -8.07
CA THR A 397 3.25 -0.27 -8.14
C THR A 397 2.49 1.02 -8.45
N VAL A 398 1.24 0.86 -8.83
CA VAL A 398 0.21 1.91 -8.75
C VAL A 398 -0.96 1.36 -7.96
N ASP A 399 -1.39 2.11 -6.95
CA ASP A 399 -2.34 1.67 -5.93
C ASP A 399 -3.50 2.67 -5.82
N LEU A 400 -4.73 2.16 -5.86
CA LEU A 400 -5.95 2.96 -5.89
C LEU A 400 -6.91 2.51 -4.80
N ILE A 401 -7.44 3.47 -4.05
CA ILE A 401 -8.47 3.23 -3.05
C ILE A 401 -9.42 4.41 -2.97
N ALA A 402 -10.70 4.13 -2.70
CA ALA A 402 -11.70 5.16 -2.54
C ALA A 402 -12.20 5.22 -1.09
N TYR A 403 -12.29 6.43 -0.55
CA TYR A 403 -12.74 6.72 0.81
C TYR A 403 -14.02 7.56 0.76
N GLU A 404 -14.99 7.21 1.60
CA GLU A 404 -16.20 7.98 1.92
C GLU A 404 -15.95 8.74 3.22
N VAL A 405 -16.29 10.03 3.29
CA VAL A 405 -16.30 10.76 4.57
C VAL A 405 -17.48 10.33 5.42
N GLU A 406 -17.22 9.86 6.64
CA GLU A 406 -18.26 9.54 7.63
C GLU A 406 -18.51 10.71 8.59
N GLU A 407 -17.47 11.41 9.04
CA GLU A 407 -17.57 12.63 9.86
C GLU A 407 -16.60 13.71 9.37
N GLU A 408 -17.01 14.99 9.42
CA GLU A 408 -16.17 16.14 9.04
C GLU A 408 -15.25 16.61 10.18
N SER A 409 -15.67 16.44 11.44
CA SER A 409 -14.92 16.86 12.63
C SER A 409 -15.32 16.02 13.86
N PRO A 410 -14.45 15.11 14.36
CA PRO A 410 -13.15 14.75 13.79
C PRO A 410 -13.30 14.18 12.38
N PHE A 411 -12.35 14.47 11.49
CA PHE A 411 -12.41 13.95 10.13
C PHE A 411 -12.23 12.44 10.14
N THR A 412 -13.24 11.69 9.69
CA THR A 412 -13.19 10.22 9.60
C THR A 412 -13.71 9.72 8.26
N VAL A 413 -13.18 8.58 7.82
CA VAL A 413 -13.50 7.97 6.53
C VAL A 413 -13.68 6.44 6.62
N ALA A 414 -14.45 5.91 5.68
CA ALA A 414 -14.60 4.48 5.44
C ALA A 414 -14.14 4.11 4.02
N GLU A 415 -13.60 2.90 3.82
CA GLU A 415 -13.34 2.39 2.46
C GLU A 415 -14.70 2.26 1.70
N CYS A 416 -14.83 2.91 0.54
CA CYS A 416 -15.99 2.80 -0.36
C CYS A 416 -16.00 1.47 -1.13
N THR A 417 -14.81 1.10 -1.60
CA THR A 417 -14.56 0.03 -2.57
C THR A 417 -13.32 -0.73 -2.11
N ALA A 418 -13.19 -1.98 -2.54
CA ALA A 418 -11.93 -2.69 -2.37
C ALA A 418 -10.81 -1.93 -3.12
N GLY A 419 -9.66 -1.75 -2.48
CA GLY A 419 -8.49 -1.20 -3.15
C GLY A 419 -8.07 -2.07 -4.33
N SER A 420 -7.54 -1.44 -5.38
CA SER A 420 -7.03 -2.09 -6.59
C SER A 420 -5.67 -1.53 -6.95
N GLY A 421 -4.92 -2.21 -7.82
CA GLY A 421 -3.61 -1.75 -8.24
C GLY A 421 -2.90 -2.77 -9.12
N ASP A 422 -1.69 -2.44 -9.56
CA ASP A 422 -0.88 -3.30 -10.42
C ASP A 422 0.61 -2.91 -10.36
N SER A 423 1.51 -3.75 -10.87
CA SER A 423 2.96 -3.50 -10.95
C SER A 423 3.34 -2.58 -12.13
N CYS A 424 2.56 -1.52 -12.37
CA CYS A 424 2.72 -0.57 -13.47
C CYS A 424 3.32 0.78 -13.04
N GLY A 425 4.21 0.78 -12.03
CA GLY A 425 4.92 1.99 -11.60
C GLY A 425 5.98 2.49 -12.59
N SER A 426 6.59 3.63 -12.29
CA SER A 426 7.59 4.28 -13.17
C SER A 426 8.85 3.46 -13.52
N THR A 427 9.14 2.37 -12.80
CA THR A 427 10.21 1.41 -13.17
C THR A 427 9.91 0.66 -14.46
N ALA A 428 8.63 0.46 -14.82
CA ALA A 428 8.24 -0.10 -16.10
C ALA A 428 8.69 0.80 -17.28
N LEU A 429 8.70 2.13 -17.09
CA LEU A 429 9.23 3.09 -18.07
C LEU A 429 10.72 2.85 -18.31
N ASN A 430 11.50 2.65 -17.24
CA ASN A 430 12.94 2.38 -17.30
C ASN A 430 13.22 1.08 -18.07
N ARG A 431 12.40 0.03 -17.86
CA ARG A 431 12.49 -1.24 -18.62
C ARG A 431 12.18 -1.03 -20.10
N ASN A 432 11.13 -0.28 -20.42
CA ASN A 432 10.73 -0.02 -21.80
C ASN A 432 11.82 0.80 -22.54
N PHE A 433 12.33 1.86 -21.92
CA PHE A 433 13.44 2.66 -22.44
C PHE A 433 14.72 1.85 -22.61
N SER A 434 15.06 0.98 -21.64
CA SER A 434 16.20 0.06 -21.73
C SER A 434 16.12 -0.86 -22.97
N ASN A 435 14.93 -1.29 -23.37
CA ASN A 435 14.73 -2.11 -24.56
C ASN A 435 14.96 -1.32 -25.86
N ILE A 436 14.46 -0.08 -25.94
CA ILE A 436 14.72 0.84 -27.07
C ILE A 436 16.23 1.14 -27.16
N LEU A 437 16.85 1.50 -26.05
CA LEU A 437 18.28 1.78 -25.94
C LEU A 437 19.14 0.58 -26.37
N ARG A 438 18.82 -0.65 -25.93
CA ARG A 438 19.49 -1.87 -26.42
C ARG A 438 19.34 -2.04 -27.93
N ALA A 439 18.16 -1.76 -28.49
CA ALA A 439 17.94 -1.84 -29.94
C ALA A 439 18.79 -0.80 -30.71
N LYS A 440 18.92 0.44 -30.21
CA LYS A 440 19.83 1.45 -30.78
C LYS A 440 21.30 1.03 -30.66
N ILE A 441 21.73 0.55 -29.49
CA ILE A 441 23.11 0.09 -29.25
C ILE A 441 23.50 -1.08 -30.17
N ARG A 442 22.60 -2.02 -30.49
CA ARG A 442 22.90 -3.08 -31.46
C ARG A 442 23.25 -2.54 -32.86
N LYS A 443 22.69 -1.39 -33.26
CA LYS A 443 23.02 -0.73 -34.53
C LYS A 443 24.42 -0.10 -34.55
N MET A 444 25.08 0.04 -33.39
CA MET A 444 26.50 0.39 -33.32
C MET A 444 27.42 -0.74 -33.84
N LYS A 445 26.89 -1.97 -34.00
CA LYS A 445 27.62 -3.16 -34.51
C LYS A 445 28.91 -3.47 -33.75
N LEU A 446 28.96 -3.12 -32.45
CA LEU A 446 30.08 -3.39 -31.56
C LEU A 446 30.05 -4.85 -31.05
N PRO A 447 31.21 -5.44 -30.72
CA PRO A 447 31.27 -6.77 -30.11
C PRO A 447 30.53 -6.85 -28.76
N ASP A 448 30.03 -8.04 -28.43
CA ASP A 448 29.45 -8.33 -27.13
C ASP A 448 30.44 -8.03 -25.99
N GLY A 449 29.94 -7.44 -24.90
CA GLY A 449 30.77 -6.98 -23.79
C GLY A 449 31.58 -5.70 -24.05
N SER A 450 31.36 -4.99 -25.18
CA SER A 450 32.04 -3.73 -25.47
C SER A 450 31.87 -2.67 -24.37
N LYS A 451 32.99 -2.16 -23.86
CA LYS A 451 33.04 -1.08 -22.86
C LYS A 451 32.36 0.20 -23.35
N THR A 452 32.45 0.50 -24.65
CA THR A 452 31.81 1.66 -25.28
C THR A 452 30.29 1.52 -25.23
N ALA A 453 29.76 0.36 -25.60
CA ALA A 453 28.33 0.07 -25.51
C ALA A 453 27.80 0.15 -24.06
N GLY A 454 28.57 -0.38 -23.09
CA GLY A 454 28.26 -0.26 -21.66
C GLY A 454 28.22 1.19 -21.16
N LYS A 455 29.18 2.03 -21.60
CA LYS A 455 29.23 3.47 -21.26
C LYS A 455 28.04 4.24 -21.82
N VAL A 456 27.73 4.04 -23.11
CA VAL A 456 26.55 4.62 -23.78
C VAL A 456 25.28 4.22 -23.04
N TYR A 457 25.11 2.92 -22.76
CA TYR A 457 23.95 2.40 -22.06
C TYR A 457 23.73 3.10 -20.71
N ALA A 458 24.76 3.15 -19.87
CA ALA A 458 24.63 3.73 -18.53
C ALA A 458 24.42 5.25 -18.55
N LYS A 459 25.05 6.00 -19.47
CA LYS A 459 24.78 7.43 -19.68
C LYS A 459 23.31 7.67 -20.05
N CYS A 460 22.77 6.91 -21.00
CA CYS A 460 21.36 7.02 -21.40
C CYS A 460 20.38 6.62 -20.30
N ILE A 461 20.63 5.54 -19.55
CA ILE A 461 19.77 5.17 -18.40
C ILE A 461 19.79 6.25 -17.32
N MET A 462 20.96 6.81 -17.01
CA MET A 462 21.12 7.85 -15.97
C MET A 462 20.39 9.14 -16.35
N ASP A 463 20.53 9.60 -17.59
CA ASP A 463 19.88 10.82 -18.07
C ASP A 463 18.37 10.62 -18.31
N PHE A 464 17.95 9.40 -18.64
CA PHE A 464 16.52 9.05 -18.67
C PHE A 464 15.89 9.15 -17.27
N GLU A 465 16.52 8.55 -16.26
CA GLU A 465 16.05 8.59 -14.86
C GLU A 465 16.01 10.03 -14.32
N ASN A 466 17.09 10.80 -14.52
CA ASN A 466 17.27 12.11 -13.90
C ASN A 466 16.57 13.27 -14.62
N ARG A 467 16.25 13.12 -15.91
CA ARG A 467 15.76 14.23 -16.75
C ARG A 467 14.60 13.82 -17.66
N ILE A 468 14.84 12.95 -18.65
CA ILE A 468 13.86 12.67 -19.72
C ILE A 468 12.52 12.19 -19.14
N LYS A 469 12.56 11.26 -18.17
CA LYS A 469 11.35 10.68 -17.56
C LYS A 469 10.56 11.68 -16.71
N ALA A 470 11.23 12.62 -16.05
CA ALA A 470 10.60 13.66 -15.24
C ALA A 470 10.00 14.78 -16.12
N ASP A 471 10.71 15.15 -17.19
CA ASP A 471 10.38 16.30 -18.04
C ASP A 471 9.48 15.95 -19.24
N PHE A 472 9.21 14.66 -19.52
CA PHE A 472 8.37 14.27 -20.66
C PHE A 472 6.94 14.86 -20.58
N ARG A 473 6.49 15.46 -21.68
CA ARG A 473 5.15 16.07 -21.85
C ARG A 473 4.38 15.58 -23.09
N ASN A 474 4.98 14.73 -23.94
CA ASN A 474 4.48 14.38 -25.27
C ASN A 474 4.17 15.60 -26.16
N ASN A 475 5.13 16.49 -26.31
CA ASN A 475 5.02 17.79 -27.00
C ASN A 475 5.87 17.87 -28.30
N GLY A 476 6.34 16.74 -28.83
CA GLY A 476 7.22 16.69 -30.00
C GLY A 476 8.69 16.99 -29.72
N GLN A 477 9.08 17.16 -28.44
CA GLN A 477 10.47 17.39 -28.06
C GLN A 477 11.36 16.19 -28.39
N LYS A 478 12.48 16.45 -29.06
CA LYS A 478 13.60 15.51 -29.20
C LYS A 478 14.51 15.59 -27.98
N TRP A 479 15.10 14.45 -27.61
CA TRP A 479 15.98 14.33 -26.45
C TRP A 479 17.37 13.92 -26.90
N ALA A 480 18.40 14.68 -26.54
CA ALA A 480 19.80 14.33 -26.77
C ALA A 480 20.45 14.00 -25.43
N VAL A 481 21.24 12.92 -25.40
CA VAL A 481 22.02 12.46 -24.23
C VAL A 481 23.51 12.52 -24.59
N ASP A 482 24.31 13.25 -23.80
CA ASP A 482 25.77 13.16 -23.88
C ASP A 482 26.24 11.76 -23.44
N VAL A 483 26.68 10.94 -24.39
CA VAL A 483 27.20 9.60 -24.16
C VAL A 483 28.72 9.59 -23.92
N GLY A 484 29.39 10.73 -24.11
CA GLY A 484 30.81 10.93 -23.83
C GLY A 484 31.73 10.05 -24.68
N ILE A 485 31.42 9.87 -25.96
CA ILE A 485 32.27 9.16 -26.93
C ILE A 485 32.50 10.04 -28.16
N GLU A 486 33.69 9.97 -28.74
CA GLU A 486 34.05 10.71 -29.96
C GLU A 486 33.61 9.97 -31.24
N ALA A 487 33.34 8.67 -31.14
CA ALA A 487 32.95 7.84 -32.27
C ALA A 487 31.45 7.99 -32.60
N GLU A 488 31.16 8.30 -33.86
CA GLU A 488 29.81 8.44 -34.38
C GLU A 488 29.19 7.11 -34.78
N PHE A 489 27.87 6.99 -34.60
CA PHE A 489 27.08 5.85 -35.03
C PHE A 489 25.70 6.33 -35.51
N PRO A 490 25.59 6.90 -36.73
CA PRO A 490 24.34 7.47 -37.23
C PRO A 490 23.16 6.48 -37.26
N GLU A 491 23.40 5.21 -37.57
CA GLU A 491 22.36 4.16 -37.50
C GLU A 491 21.78 4.00 -36.08
N ALA A 492 22.60 4.22 -35.05
CA ALA A 492 22.18 4.21 -33.64
C ALA A 492 21.66 5.57 -33.15
N GLY A 493 21.69 6.61 -34.01
CA GLY A 493 21.35 7.99 -33.66
C GLY A 493 22.41 8.69 -32.80
N ILE A 494 23.68 8.30 -32.93
CA ILE A 494 24.82 8.96 -32.25
C ILE A 494 25.57 9.85 -33.25
N GLU A 495 25.53 11.16 -33.02
CA GLU A 495 26.18 12.21 -33.81
C GLU A 495 26.78 13.24 -32.84
N GLU A 496 27.97 13.78 -33.12
CA GLU A 496 28.66 14.78 -32.26
C GLU A 496 28.81 14.38 -30.77
N GLY A 497 28.84 13.07 -30.48
CA GLY A 497 28.92 12.53 -29.11
C GLY A 497 27.58 12.47 -28.34
N TYR A 498 26.45 12.77 -29.00
CA TYR A 498 25.11 12.70 -28.41
C TYR A 498 24.29 11.56 -29.02
N MET A 499 23.67 10.71 -28.18
CA MET A 499 22.61 9.81 -28.65
C MET A 499 21.25 10.54 -28.61
N THR A 500 20.53 10.54 -29.72
CA THR A 500 19.22 11.18 -29.85
C THR A 500 18.05 10.20 -29.70
N PHE A 501 16.95 10.67 -29.11
CA PHE A 501 15.68 9.95 -28.96
C PHE A 501 14.52 10.84 -29.42
N THR A 502 13.61 10.27 -30.20
CA THR A 502 12.41 10.97 -30.67
C THR A 502 11.35 11.05 -29.57
N ASN A 503 10.37 11.95 -29.76
CA ASN A 503 9.20 12.02 -28.89
C ASN A 503 8.43 10.69 -28.88
N GLU A 504 8.39 9.99 -30.02
CA GLU A 504 7.69 8.74 -30.24
C GLU A 504 8.40 7.57 -29.53
N GLU A 505 9.73 7.52 -29.53
CA GLU A 505 10.51 6.54 -28.75
C GLU A 505 10.26 6.70 -27.24
N ILE A 506 10.17 7.95 -26.74
CA ILE A 506 9.84 8.19 -25.33
C ILE A 506 8.36 7.88 -25.06
N LEU A 507 7.44 8.23 -25.95
CA LEU A 507 6.01 7.91 -25.81
C LEU A 507 5.77 6.39 -25.72
N GLN A 508 6.46 5.58 -26.53
CA GLN A 508 6.43 4.11 -26.44
C GLN A 508 6.86 3.57 -25.08
N CYS A 509 7.66 4.32 -24.31
CA CYS A 509 7.99 3.94 -22.94
C CYS A 509 6.80 4.14 -21.99
N PHE A 510 6.05 5.23 -22.16
CA PHE A 510 4.95 5.65 -21.28
C PHE A 510 3.60 5.02 -21.61
N GLU A 511 3.20 5.00 -22.88
CA GLU A 511 1.84 4.65 -23.31
C GLU A 511 1.33 3.30 -22.73
N PRO A 512 2.07 2.17 -22.78
CA PRO A 512 1.59 0.91 -22.23
C PRO A 512 1.34 0.97 -20.71
N VAL A 513 2.15 1.76 -20.00
CA VAL A 513 2.08 1.91 -18.55
C VAL A 513 0.93 2.84 -18.16
N VAL A 514 0.81 3.99 -18.84
CA VAL A 514 -0.26 4.95 -18.60
C VAL A 514 -1.62 4.35 -18.95
N ASN A 515 -1.76 3.65 -20.08
CA ASN A 515 -3.03 3.01 -20.47
C ASN A 515 -3.53 2.03 -19.39
N ARG A 516 -2.63 1.29 -18.74
CA ARG A 516 -2.99 0.41 -17.63
C ARG A 516 -3.46 1.19 -16.39
N ILE A 517 -2.82 2.30 -16.06
CA ILE A 517 -3.26 3.19 -14.96
C ILE A 517 -4.64 3.78 -15.26
N LEU A 518 -4.89 4.22 -16.49
CA LEU A 518 -6.20 4.76 -16.91
C LEU A 518 -7.32 3.72 -16.80
N GLU A 519 -7.03 2.45 -17.08
CA GLU A 519 -7.96 1.34 -16.86
C GLU A 519 -8.30 1.15 -15.38
N LEU A 520 -7.29 1.12 -14.49
CA LEU A 520 -7.49 1.01 -13.05
C LEU A 520 -8.33 2.17 -12.49
N VAL A 521 -8.02 3.42 -12.88
CA VAL A 521 -8.78 4.61 -12.49
C VAL A 521 -10.24 4.51 -12.95
N ARG A 522 -10.48 4.13 -14.21
CA ARG A 522 -11.84 3.96 -14.75
C ARG A 522 -12.62 2.90 -13.97
N ASN A 523 -12.00 1.77 -13.68
CA ASN A 523 -12.65 0.67 -12.95
C ASN A 523 -13.02 1.08 -11.52
N GLN A 524 -12.16 1.84 -10.81
CA GLN A 524 -12.52 2.39 -9.50
C GLN A 524 -13.66 3.41 -9.57
N ILE A 525 -13.67 4.32 -10.56
CA ILE A 525 -14.78 5.27 -10.73
C ILE A 525 -16.11 4.53 -10.93
N ILE A 526 -16.14 3.47 -11.75
CA ILE A 526 -17.32 2.62 -11.93
C ILE A 526 -17.74 1.95 -10.62
N ALA A 527 -16.79 1.41 -9.84
CA ALA A 527 -17.09 0.79 -8.55
C ALA A 527 -17.65 1.78 -7.52
N ILE A 528 -17.14 3.01 -7.46
CA ILE A 528 -17.66 4.07 -6.58
C ILE A 528 -19.10 4.46 -6.98
N GLN A 529 -19.36 4.59 -8.28
CA GLN A 529 -20.70 4.87 -8.81
C GLN A 529 -21.69 3.74 -8.52
N ALA A 530 -21.27 2.48 -8.63
CA ALA A 530 -22.10 1.32 -8.29
C ALA A 530 -22.48 1.25 -6.79
N GLN A 531 -21.70 1.90 -5.91
CA GLN A 531 -22.02 2.08 -4.48
C GLN A 531 -22.87 3.33 -4.21
N ASN A 532 -23.40 4.01 -5.23
CA ASN A 532 -24.16 5.27 -5.14
C ASN A 532 -23.41 6.39 -4.38
N ARG A 533 -22.08 6.46 -4.50
CA ARG A 533 -21.26 7.49 -3.83
C ARG A 533 -20.88 8.63 -4.79
N MET A 534 -20.85 9.86 -4.26
CA MET A 534 -20.50 11.05 -5.04
C MET A 534 -18.99 11.28 -5.02
N LEU A 535 -18.30 10.90 -6.09
CA LEU A 535 -16.87 11.18 -6.25
C LEU A 535 -16.62 12.68 -6.47
N GLN A 536 -16.01 13.35 -5.49
CA GLN A 536 -15.63 14.77 -5.59
C GLN A 536 -14.22 14.93 -6.18
N ASN A 537 -13.26 14.12 -5.74
CA ASN A 537 -11.85 14.30 -6.06
C ASN A 537 -11.13 13.01 -6.45
N VAL A 538 -10.20 13.14 -7.39
CA VAL A 538 -9.23 12.11 -7.77
C VAL A 538 -7.84 12.67 -7.47
N LEU A 539 -7.19 12.15 -6.42
CA LEU A 539 -5.92 12.65 -5.92
C LEU A 539 -4.76 11.84 -6.48
N VAL A 540 -3.99 12.44 -7.38
CA VAL A 540 -2.81 11.80 -7.98
C VAL A 540 -1.61 12.08 -7.09
N VAL A 541 -1.10 11.03 -6.44
CA VAL A 541 0.03 11.09 -5.49
C VAL A 541 1.16 10.14 -5.91
N GLY A 542 2.22 10.08 -5.11
CA GLY A 542 3.36 9.21 -5.39
C GLY A 542 4.39 9.83 -6.35
N GLY A 543 5.55 9.19 -6.44
CA GLY A 543 6.69 9.70 -7.20
C GLY A 543 6.45 9.76 -8.71
N PHE A 544 5.70 8.81 -9.28
CA PHE A 544 5.29 8.85 -10.68
C PHE A 544 4.08 9.77 -10.89
N GLY A 545 3.27 10.02 -9.85
CA GLY A 545 2.18 11.02 -9.88
C GLY A 545 2.65 12.44 -10.16
N ALA A 546 3.92 12.74 -9.88
CA ALA A 546 4.59 13.98 -10.28
C ALA A 546 4.83 14.12 -11.81
N SER A 547 4.71 13.03 -12.59
CA SER A 547 4.81 13.09 -14.05
C SER A 547 3.64 13.88 -14.63
N GLU A 548 3.95 14.98 -15.31
CA GLU A 548 2.93 15.84 -15.92
C GLU A 548 2.20 15.15 -17.07
N TYR A 549 2.89 14.33 -17.87
CA TYR A 549 2.24 13.53 -18.90
C TYR A 549 1.19 12.59 -18.27
N LEU A 550 1.54 11.83 -17.22
CA LEU A 550 0.58 10.96 -16.52
C LEU A 550 -0.62 11.72 -15.97
N PHE A 551 -0.38 12.84 -15.29
CA PHE A 551 -1.45 13.65 -14.70
C PHE A 551 -2.42 14.20 -15.75
N GLN A 552 -1.91 14.73 -16.87
CA GLN A 552 -2.75 15.19 -17.97
C GLN A 552 -3.52 14.03 -18.61
N GLN A 553 -2.90 12.85 -18.78
CA GLN A 553 -3.61 11.68 -19.31
C GLN A 553 -4.75 11.22 -18.38
N ILE A 554 -4.52 11.15 -17.05
CA ILE A 554 -5.59 10.85 -16.08
C ILE A 554 -6.70 11.90 -16.19
N LYS A 555 -6.34 13.19 -16.19
CA LYS A 555 -7.31 14.30 -16.24
C LYS A 555 -8.14 14.32 -17.53
N LEU A 556 -7.57 13.93 -18.67
CA LEU A 556 -8.30 13.85 -19.94
C LEU A 556 -9.24 12.64 -20.03
N HIS A 557 -8.88 11.51 -19.40
CA HIS A 557 -9.59 10.24 -19.57
C HIS A 557 -10.58 9.89 -18.45
N VAL A 558 -10.60 10.62 -17.34
CA VAL A 558 -11.76 10.57 -16.42
C VAL A 558 -12.99 11.22 -17.07
N PRO A 559 -14.22 10.76 -16.74
CA PRO A 559 -15.45 11.37 -17.23
C PRO A 559 -15.49 12.90 -17.02
N PRO A 560 -16.07 13.69 -17.97
CA PRO A 560 -16.01 15.16 -17.96
C PRO A 560 -16.38 15.84 -16.63
N GLN A 561 -17.36 15.28 -15.90
CA GLN A 561 -17.79 15.79 -14.61
C GLN A 561 -16.71 15.73 -13.52
N PHE A 562 -15.77 14.78 -13.60
CA PHE A 562 -14.70 14.59 -12.61
C PHE A 562 -13.39 15.30 -12.97
N GLN A 563 -13.23 15.81 -14.20
CA GLN A 563 -11.98 16.42 -14.67
C GLN A 563 -11.53 17.63 -13.84
N LYS A 564 -12.48 18.37 -13.24
CA LYS A 564 -12.18 19.47 -12.31
C LYS A 564 -11.72 19.00 -10.92
N GLY A 565 -12.11 17.79 -10.53
CA GLY A 565 -11.74 17.15 -9.27
C GLY A 565 -10.40 16.40 -9.30
N VAL A 566 -9.77 16.26 -10.47
CA VAL A 566 -8.42 15.67 -10.60
C VAL A 566 -7.37 16.66 -10.10
N VAL A 567 -6.77 16.34 -8.96
CA VAL A 567 -5.85 17.21 -8.22
C VAL A 567 -4.56 16.46 -7.93
N ARG A 568 -3.42 17.13 -8.09
CA ARG A 568 -2.13 16.70 -7.54
C ARG A 568 -1.90 17.47 -6.24
N PRO A 569 -1.91 16.84 -5.06
CA PRO A 569 -1.68 17.54 -3.80
C PRO A 569 -0.30 18.23 -3.76
N MET A 570 -0.23 19.34 -3.03
CA MET A 570 1.06 19.95 -2.65
C MET A 570 1.90 18.90 -1.91
N ASP A 571 3.22 18.90 -2.12
CA ASP A 571 4.13 17.87 -1.60
C ASP A 571 3.72 16.41 -1.94
N SER A 572 3.02 16.15 -3.06
CA SER A 572 2.60 14.80 -3.50
C SER A 572 3.69 13.71 -3.45
N VAL A 573 4.96 14.06 -3.59
CA VAL A 573 6.12 13.16 -3.42
C VAL A 573 6.33 12.71 -1.97
N ALA A 574 6.08 13.60 -0.99
CA ALA A 574 6.22 13.36 0.45
C ALA A 574 4.87 13.17 1.18
N ALA A 575 3.73 13.24 0.46
CA ALA A 575 2.39 13.06 1.03
C ALA A 575 2.24 11.75 1.81
N ILE A 576 2.81 10.64 1.30
CA ILE A 576 2.79 9.32 1.93
C ILE A 576 3.54 9.35 3.29
N VAL A 577 4.77 9.85 3.32
CA VAL A 577 5.58 9.86 4.56
C VAL A 577 5.03 10.82 5.62
N LYS A 578 4.55 12.01 5.21
CA LYS A 578 3.88 12.97 6.11
C LYS A 578 2.52 12.43 6.60
N GLY A 579 1.83 11.69 5.74
CA GLY A 579 0.59 11.00 6.03
C GLY A 579 0.74 9.90 7.08
N ALA A 580 1.82 9.13 7.01
CA ALA A 580 2.15 8.11 8.01
C ALA A 580 2.38 8.72 9.40
N VAL A 581 3.01 9.90 9.49
CA VAL A 581 3.12 10.67 10.75
C VAL A 581 1.75 11.17 11.21
N THR A 582 0.96 11.74 10.30
CA THR A 582 -0.40 12.24 10.58
C THR A 582 -1.29 11.16 11.19
N ALA A 583 -1.23 9.94 10.66
CA ALA A 583 -1.96 8.77 11.18
C ALA A 583 -1.59 8.38 12.61
N GLY A 584 -0.33 8.60 13.02
CA GLY A 584 0.11 8.38 14.39
C GLY A 584 -0.32 9.46 15.38
N ILE A 585 -0.63 10.66 14.90
CA ILE A 585 -1.12 11.78 15.74
C ILE A 585 -2.63 11.71 15.89
N THR A 586 -3.33 11.49 14.78
CA THR A 586 -4.80 11.61 14.66
C THR A 586 -5.49 10.24 14.76
N GLU A 587 -5.15 9.45 15.77
CA GLU A 587 -5.59 8.04 15.90
C GLU A 587 -7.07 7.81 15.52
N ARG A 588 -7.33 6.85 14.62
CA ARG A 588 -8.67 6.38 14.16
C ARG A 588 -9.40 7.23 13.10
N VAL A 589 -8.70 7.81 12.12
CA VAL A 589 -9.38 8.42 10.96
C VAL A 589 -10.08 7.39 10.07
N ILE A 590 -9.58 6.16 9.90
CA ILE A 590 -10.35 5.09 9.24
C ILE A 590 -11.17 4.31 10.27
N THR A 591 -12.48 4.25 10.04
CA THR A 591 -13.45 3.55 10.89
C THR A 591 -13.75 2.14 10.40
N SER A 592 -13.73 1.92 9.08
CA SER A 592 -14.07 0.65 8.44
C SER A 592 -13.37 0.43 7.11
N ARG A 593 -13.10 -0.85 6.81
CA ARG A 593 -12.42 -1.33 5.60
C ARG A 593 -13.32 -2.27 4.79
N VAL A 594 -13.06 -2.40 3.50
CA VAL A 594 -13.71 -3.38 2.63
C VAL A 594 -12.84 -4.63 2.56
N ALA A 595 -13.42 -5.77 2.93
CA ALA A 595 -12.74 -7.06 2.91
C ALA A 595 -12.36 -7.44 1.46
N ARG A 596 -11.04 -7.56 1.21
CA ARG A 596 -10.47 -7.87 -0.11
C ARG A 596 -10.64 -9.34 -0.51
N ARG A 597 -10.95 -10.21 0.45
CA ARG A 597 -10.98 -11.67 0.38
C ARG A 597 -12.17 -12.20 1.18
N HIS A 598 -12.68 -13.40 0.84
CA HIS A 598 -13.52 -14.16 1.76
C HIS A 598 -12.63 -14.82 2.81
N TYR A 599 -12.91 -14.65 4.10
CA TYR A 599 -12.24 -15.36 5.19
C TYR A 599 -13.16 -16.44 5.75
N LEU A 600 -12.65 -17.67 5.89
CA LEU A 600 -13.47 -18.87 6.14
C LEU A 600 -12.71 -19.95 6.91
N MET A 601 -13.43 -20.93 7.46
CA MET A 601 -12.85 -22.19 7.96
C MET A 601 -13.58 -23.42 7.42
N ALA A 602 -12.91 -24.58 7.51
CA ALA A 602 -13.55 -25.86 7.27
C ALA A 602 -14.50 -26.22 8.42
N THR A 603 -15.68 -26.74 8.08
CA THR A 603 -16.70 -27.22 9.01
C THR A 603 -17.27 -28.56 8.55
N LEU A 604 -18.02 -29.23 9.43
CA LEU A 604 -18.77 -30.44 9.12
C LEU A 604 -20.27 -30.14 9.01
N GLN A 605 -20.79 -30.01 7.79
CA GLN A 605 -22.22 -29.82 7.53
C GLN A 605 -22.96 -31.17 7.42
N PRO A 606 -24.29 -31.24 7.65
CA PRO A 606 -25.09 -32.45 7.39
C PRO A 606 -24.85 -32.99 5.99
N PHE A 607 -24.59 -34.29 5.82
CA PHE A 607 -24.40 -34.86 4.49
C PHE A 607 -25.71 -34.82 3.69
N LYS A 608 -25.61 -34.49 2.40
CA LYS A 608 -26.74 -34.35 1.47
C LYS A 608 -26.47 -35.26 0.28
N GLU A 609 -27.16 -36.40 0.28
CA GLU A 609 -27.12 -37.39 -0.80
C GLU A 609 -27.37 -36.72 -2.17
N GLY A 610 -26.56 -37.04 -3.17
CA GLY A 610 -26.66 -36.46 -4.52
C GLY A 610 -26.20 -35.01 -4.69
N HIS A 611 -25.86 -34.28 -3.62
CA HIS A 611 -25.26 -32.94 -3.69
C HIS A 611 -23.79 -32.94 -3.25
N HIS A 612 -23.48 -33.57 -2.10
CA HIS A 612 -22.11 -33.65 -1.60
C HIS A 612 -21.34 -34.81 -2.24
N PRO A 613 -20.03 -34.66 -2.53
CA PRO A 613 -19.18 -35.77 -2.99
C PRO A 613 -19.07 -36.86 -1.93
N GLU A 614 -19.31 -38.13 -2.32
CA GLU A 614 -19.30 -39.28 -1.40
C GLU A 614 -17.95 -39.46 -0.67
N GLN A 615 -16.83 -39.13 -1.33
CA GLN A 615 -15.49 -39.12 -0.73
C GLN A 615 -15.32 -38.11 0.44
N TYR A 616 -16.26 -37.17 0.59
CA TYR A 616 -16.32 -36.22 1.70
C TYR A 616 -17.33 -36.62 2.78
N ARG A 617 -18.06 -37.74 2.63
CA ARG A 617 -18.89 -38.30 3.69
C ARG A 617 -18.03 -38.80 4.84
N VAL A 618 -18.42 -38.47 6.06
CA VAL A 618 -17.84 -39.00 7.30
C VAL A 618 -18.94 -39.20 8.35
N PRO A 619 -18.90 -40.29 9.15
CA PRO A 619 -19.81 -40.46 10.27
C PRO A 619 -19.51 -39.45 11.39
N SER A 620 -20.53 -39.11 12.17
CA SER A 620 -20.43 -38.21 13.33
C SER A 620 -20.89 -38.90 14.62
N LEU A 621 -20.51 -38.35 15.77
CA LEU A 621 -20.82 -38.95 17.08
C LEU A 621 -22.33 -38.92 17.39
N ASP A 622 -23.08 -38.03 16.74
CA ASP A 622 -24.55 -38.00 16.79
C ASP A 622 -25.26 -39.02 15.89
N GLY A 623 -24.52 -39.95 15.28
CA GLY A 623 -25.03 -41.00 14.40
C GLY A 623 -25.48 -40.51 13.02
N LYS A 624 -25.24 -39.24 12.67
CA LYS A 624 -25.59 -38.68 11.36
C LYS A 624 -24.34 -38.46 10.51
N ASP A 625 -24.45 -38.73 9.22
CA ASP A 625 -23.38 -38.45 8.28
C ASP A 625 -23.18 -36.95 8.06
N ARG A 626 -21.93 -36.56 7.88
CA ARG A 626 -21.49 -35.19 7.65
C ARG A 626 -20.62 -35.11 6.39
N CYS A 627 -20.59 -33.94 5.76
CA CYS A 627 -19.61 -33.62 4.74
C CYS A 627 -18.42 -32.88 5.37
N LYS A 628 -17.21 -33.44 5.25
CA LYS A 628 -15.97 -32.73 5.60
C LYS A 628 -15.60 -31.71 4.51
N TYR A 629 -14.75 -30.76 4.86
CA TYR A 629 -14.25 -29.67 4.00
C TYR A 629 -15.29 -28.67 3.50
N THR A 630 -16.55 -28.72 3.93
CA THR A 630 -17.51 -27.63 3.66
C THR A 630 -17.09 -26.35 4.37
N ARG A 631 -17.14 -25.20 3.72
CA ARG A 631 -16.76 -23.92 4.34
C ARG A 631 -17.83 -23.37 5.31
N GLN A 632 -17.37 -22.60 6.30
CA GLN A 632 -18.13 -21.53 6.95
C GLN A 632 -17.38 -20.22 6.72
N ILE A 633 -18.06 -19.22 6.16
CA ILE A 633 -17.50 -17.88 5.93
C ILE A 633 -17.68 -17.04 7.20
N PHE A 634 -16.63 -16.33 7.63
CA PHE A 634 -16.68 -15.29 8.65
C PHE A 634 -16.98 -13.93 8.03
N VAL A 635 -16.22 -13.59 6.98
CA VAL A 635 -16.24 -12.30 6.30
C VAL A 635 -16.26 -12.57 4.80
N GLN A 636 -17.21 -11.97 4.10
CA GLN A 636 -17.33 -12.09 2.65
C GLN A 636 -16.43 -11.06 1.94
N LYS A 637 -15.89 -11.39 0.76
CA LYS A 637 -15.27 -10.39 -0.11
C LYS A 637 -16.27 -9.28 -0.42
N GLY A 638 -15.85 -8.02 -0.30
CA GLY A 638 -16.70 -6.84 -0.43
C GLY A 638 -17.43 -6.41 0.84
N GLN A 639 -17.41 -7.20 1.93
CA GLN A 639 -18.05 -6.83 3.19
C GLN A 639 -17.31 -5.66 3.86
N ARG A 640 -18.04 -4.63 4.31
CA ARG A 640 -17.52 -3.57 5.18
C ARG A 640 -17.33 -4.13 6.60
N VAL A 641 -16.11 -4.04 7.12
CA VAL A 641 -15.70 -4.49 8.46
C VAL A 641 -15.15 -3.29 9.23
N LYS A 642 -15.64 -3.06 10.44
CA LYS A 642 -15.15 -1.96 11.29
C LYS A 642 -13.80 -2.30 11.91
N ILE A 643 -12.93 -1.30 12.02
CA ILE A 643 -11.63 -1.44 12.67
C ILE A 643 -11.83 -1.56 14.19
N GLY A 644 -11.22 -2.56 14.80
CA GLY A 644 -11.27 -2.82 16.25
C GLY A 644 -12.51 -3.54 16.76
N GLU A 645 -13.55 -3.77 15.94
CA GLU A 645 -14.69 -4.62 16.27
C GLU A 645 -14.49 -6.03 15.67
N PRO A 646 -14.37 -7.10 16.48
CA PRO A 646 -14.19 -8.46 15.96
C PRO A 646 -15.48 -9.03 15.38
N VAL A 647 -15.37 -9.72 14.25
CA VAL A 647 -16.44 -10.52 13.65
C VAL A 647 -16.52 -11.86 14.39
N LYS A 648 -17.60 -12.04 15.16
CA LYS A 648 -17.90 -13.28 15.90
C LYS A 648 -18.62 -14.29 15.02
N VAL A 649 -18.16 -15.54 15.03
CA VAL A 649 -18.93 -16.71 14.56
C VAL A 649 -18.88 -17.81 15.63
N SER A 650 -20.04 -18.37 15.97
CA SER A 650 -20.17 -19.44 16.96
C SER A 650 -20.08 -20.82 16.31
N PHE A 651 -19.40 -21.73 16.99
CA PHE A 651 -19.19 -23.12 16.58
C PHE A 651 -19.46 -24.08 17.74
N PHE A 652 -19.51 -25.37 17.42
CA PHE A 652 -19.41 -26.43 18.42
C PHE A 652 -18.57 -27.59 17.90
N ARG A 653 -17.92 -28.32 18.81
CA ARG A 653 -17.29 -29.63 18.55
C ARG A 653 -18.07 -30.73 19.24
N GLN A 654 -18.16 -31.90 18.60
CA GLN A 654 -18.59 -33.13 19.25
C GLN A 654 -17.33 -33.84 19.76
N VAL A 655 -17.23 -34.08 21.07
CA VAL A 655 -16.02 -34.58 21.73
C VAL A 655 -16.35 -35.85 22.51
N ALA A 656 -15.68 -36.95 22.21
CA ALA A 656 -15.85 -38.21 22.93
C ALA A 656 -15.16 -38.16 24.32
N PRO A 657 -15.66 -38.91 25.32
CA PRO A 657 -14.98 -39.08 26.60
C PRO A 657 -13.52 -39.49 26.43
N GLY A 658 -12.60 -38.85 27.16
CA GLY A 658 -11.16 -39.12 27.10
C GLY A 658 -10.42 -38.62 25.85
N ALA A 659 -11.09 -37.94 24.92
CA ALA A 659 -10.42 -37.28 23.79
C ALA A 659 -9.56 -36.09 24.26
N THR A 660 -8.55 -35.73 23.47
CA THR A 660 -7.75 -34.52 23.71
C THR A 660 -8.60 -33.26 23.55
N LEU A 661 -8.29 -32.24 24.34
CA LEU A 661 -8.88 -30.90 24.25
C LEU A 661 -7.91 -29.88 23.62
N MET A 662 -6.81 -30.36 23.03
CA MET A 662 -5.92 -29.57 22.17
C MET A 662 -6.40 -29.65 20.72
N TYR A 663 -6.57 -28.52 20.05
CA TYR A 663 -7.00 -28.47 18.64
C TYR A 663 -6.16 -27.49 17.81
N GLU A 664 -6.02 -27.80 16.53
CA GLU A 664 -5.46 -26.92 15.51
C GLU A 664 -6.51 -26.69 14.41
N ASP A 665 -6.91 -25.44 14.23
CA ASP A 665 -7.92 -25.04 13.24
C ASP A 665 -7.29 -24.18 12.16
N VAL A 666 -7.45 -24.57 10.89
CA VAL A 666 -6.94 -23.78 9.77
C VAL A 666 -7.98 -22.73 9.36
N LEU A 667 -7.56 -21.47 9.37
CA LEU A 667 -8.27 -20.35 8.78
C LEU A 667 -7.78 -20.15 7.34
N TYR A 668 -8.72 -19.97 6.43
CA TYR A 668 -8.50 -19.91 4.99
C TYR A 668 -8.98 -18.57 4.42
N ALA A 669 -8.45 -18.21 3.25
CA ALA A 669 -8.92 -17.10 2.44
C ALA A 669 -9.24 -17.53 1.00
N CYS A 670 -10.09 -16.77 0.31
CA CYS A 670 -10.41 -16.94 -1.10
C CYS A 670 -10.53 -15.58 -1.81
N ASP A 671 -9.85 -15.44 -2.94
CA ASP A 671 -9.74 -14.18 -3.69
C ASP A 671 -10.82 -14.03 -4.77
N GLU A 672 -11.46 -15.14 -5.15
CA GLU A 672 -12.60 -15.18 -6.07
C GLU A 672 -13.82 -14.40 -5.55
N ASP A 673 -14.58 -13.80 -6.46
CA ASP A 673 -15.85 -13.13 -6.10
C ASP A 673 -16.86 -14.14 -5.53
N VAL A 674 -16.98 -15.31 -6.16
CA VAL A 674 -17.75 -16.45 -5.64
C VAL A 674 -16.78 -17.48 -5.06
N CYS A 675 -16.59 -17.43 -3.74
CA CYS A 675 -15.77 -18.43 -3.06
C CYS A 675 -16.37 -19.86 -3.24
N PRO A 676 -15.54 -20.90 -3.49
CA PRO A 676 -15.98 -22.30 -3.66
C PRO A 676 -16.62 -22.91 -2.41
N GLU A 677 -17.46 -23.95 -2.56
CA GLU A 677 -18.14 -24.64 -1.44
C GLU A 677 -17.18 -25.46 -0.54
N TYR A 678 -16.10 -26.00 -1.10
CA TYR A 678 -15.19 -26.94 -0.42
C TYR A 678 -13.78 -26.37 -0.26
N THR A 679 -13.21 -26.44 0.94
CA THR A 679 -11.84 -25.94 1.26
C THR A 679 -10.70 -26.71 0.58
N LYS A 680 -11.02 -27.79 -0.15
CA LYS A 680 -10.07 -28.52 -1.02
C LYS A 680 -9.97 -27.94 -2.44
N ASP A 681 -10.78 -26.95 -2.79
CA ASP A 681 -10.62 -26.21 -4.05
C ASP A 681 -9.29 -25.42 -4.05
N PRO A 682 -8.45 -25.53 -5.09
CA PRO A 682 -7.13 -24.90 -5.12
C PRO A 682 -7.15 -23.35 -5.08
N ARG A 683 -8.32 -22.72 -5.28
CA ARG A 683 -8.51 -21.26 -5.15
C ARG A 683 -8.64 -20.80 -3.70
N ILE A 684 -8.94 -21.71 -2.77
CA ILE A 684 -8.95 -21.46 -1.33
C ILE A 684 -7.52 -21.70 -0.80
N LYS A 685 -6.97 -20.73 -0.06
CA LYS A 685 -5.60 -20.75 0.48
C LYS A 685 -5.64 -20.77 2.00
N GLU A 686 -4.69 -21.48 2.60
CA GLU A 686 -4.47 -21.47 4.05
C GLU A 686 -3.79 -20.15 4.45
N VAL A 687 -4.26 -19.51 5.52
CA VAL A 687 -3.76 -18.22 6.02
C VAL A 687 -2.98 -18.43 7.33
N VAL A 688 -3.62 -19.10 8.30
CA VAL A 688 -3.04 -19.34 9.62
C VAL A 688 -3.68 -20.55 10.29
N THR A 689 -2.91 -21.22 11.15
CA THR A 689 -3.40 -22.26 12.06
C THR A 689 -3.62 -21.66 13.45
N LEU A 690 -4.85 -21.74 13.94
CA LEU A 690 -5.28 -21.38 15.28
C LEU A 690 -5.14 -22.60 16.19
N THR A 691 -4.09 -22.63 17.02
CA THR A 691 -3.95 -23.62 18.08
C THR A 691 -4.75 -23.19 19.31
N SER A 692 -5.53 -24.10 19.90
CA SER A 692 -6.31 -23.86 21.11
C SER A 692 -6.14 -24.97 22.14
N ASP A 693 -6.09 -24.58 23.42
CA ASP A 693 -5.97 -25.45 24.59
C ASP A 693 -7.24 -25.33 25.44
N LEU A 694 -8.16 -26.27 25.25
CA LEU A 694 -9.39 -26.39 26.05
C LEU A 694 -9.19 -27.30 27.28
N SER A 695 -7.97 -27.81 27.56
CA SER A 695 -7.72 -28.79 28.64
C SER A 695 -7.94 -28.24 30.06
N ARG A 696 -8.06 -26.92 30.20
CA ARG A 696 -8.43 -26.23 31.45
C ARG A 696 -9.91 -26.35 31.79
N LYS A 697 -10.75 -26.78 30.83
CA LYS A 697 -12.17 -27.05 31.01
C LYS A 697 -12.39 -28.53 31.33
N ASN A 698 -13.35 -28.82 32.21
CA ASN A 698 -13.76 -30.17 32.53
C ASN A 698 -14.89 -30.60 31.58
N LEU A 699 -14.60 -31.58 30.72
CA LEU A 699 -15.53 -31.99 29.65
C LEU A 699 -16.92 -32.39 30.17
N GLU A 700 -16.98 -33.01 31.35
CA GLU A 700 -18.22 -33.57 31.92
C GLU A 700 -19.07 -32.54 32.68
N LYS A 701 -18.44 -31.49 33.22
CA LYS A 701 -19.09 -30.45 34.04
C LYS A 701 -19.44 -29.20 33.24
N ASP A 702 -18.58 -28.83 32.29
CA ASP A 702 -18.64 -27.52 31.63
C ASP A 702 -19.47 -27.56 30.34
N PHE A 703 -19.83 -28.74 29.83
CA PHE A 703 -20.43 -28.90 28.50
C PHE A 703 -21.65 -29.83 28.47
N GLU A 704 -22.50 -29.63 27.45
CA GLU A 704 -23.71 -30.41 27.22
C GLU A 704 -23.36 -31.87 26.88
N ARG A 705 -23.70 -32.80 27.78
CA ARG A 705 -23.64 -34.25 27.55
C ARG A 705 -24.74 -34.67 26.57
N MET A 706 -24.37 -35.46 25.58
CA MET A 706 -25.24 -36.07 24.59
C MET A 706 -25.08 -37.58 24.65
N ASP A 707 -26.18 -38.31 24.84
CA ASP A 707 -26.20 -39.77 24.81
C ASP A 707 -26.89 -40.27 23.53
N THR A 708 -26.27 -41.21 22.83
CA THR A 708 -26.76 -41.77 21.56
C THR A 708 -26.55 -43.29 21.49
N PRO A 709 -27.21 -44.01 20.56
CA PRO A 709 -26.93 -45.43 20.33
C PRO A 709 -25.46 -45.75 20.01
N GLN A 710 -24.71 -44.78 19.51
CA GLN A 710 -23.28 -44.88 19.17
C GLN A 710 -22.36 -44.61 20.39
N GLY A 711 -22.91 -44.09 21.49
CA GLY A 711 -22.20 -43.76 22.72
C GLY A 711 -22.50 -42.35 23.25
N THR A 712 -21.84 -42.01 24.36
CA THR A 712 -21.88 -40.66 24.94
C THR A 712 -20.83 -39.76 24.28
N PHE A 713 -21.17 -38.50 24.03
CA PHE A 713 -20.23 -37.44 23.65
C PHE A 713 -20.66 -36.10 24.28
N TYR A 714 -19.84 -35.07 24.15
CA TYR A 714 -20.10 -33.74 24.68
C TYR A 714 -20.08 -32.69 23.57
N ARG A 715 -20.92 -31.66 23.69
CA ARG A 715 -20.90 -30.50 22.79
C ARG A 715 -20.13 -29.34 23.42
N VAL A 716 -18.92 -29.15 22.92
CA VAL A 716 -18.04 -28.04 23.30
C VAL A 716 -18.38 -26.84 22.41
N TYR A 717 -19.14 -25.90 22.95
CA TYR A 717 -19.49 -24.63 22.28
C TYR A 717 -18.38 -23.60 22.47
N PHE A 718 -18.00 -22.92 21.39
CA PHE A 718 -17.00 -21.86 21.40
C PHE A 718 -17.30 -20.82 20.32
N ASP A 719 -16.83 -19.60 20.55
CA ASP A 719 -16.86 -18.52 19.58
C ASP A 719 -15.47 -18.34 18.98
N ILE A 720 -15.40 -17.99 17.70
CA ILE A 720 -14.19 -17.44 17.10
C ILE A 720 -14.46 -15.97 16.79
N TYR A 721 -13.60 -15.11 17.34
CA TYR A 721 -13.60 -13.68 17.14
C TYR A 721 -12.47 -13.32 16.16
N LEU A 722 -12.84 -12.79 14.98
CA LEU A 722 -11.91 -12.40 13.92
C LEU A 722 -11.81 -10.88 13.80
N THR A 723 -10.64 -10.31 14.10
CA THR A 723 -10.33 -8.90 13.91
C THR A 723 -9.49 -8.70 12.66
N LEU A 724 -9.93 -7.78 11.79
CA LEU A 724 -9.25 -7.38 10.55
C LEU A 724 -8.98 -5.86 10.58
N ASP A 725 -7.82 -5.44 11.10
CA ASP A 725 -7.50 -4.00 11.23
C ASP A 725 -6.73 -3.41 10.02
N GLY A 726 -6.32 -4.27 9.08
CA GLY A 726 -5.57 -3.90 7.87
C GLY A 726 -4.05 -3.99 8.02
N SER A 727 -3.54 -3.99 9.27
CA SER A 727 -2.14 -4.21 9.65
C SER A 727 -1.88 -5.58 10.29
N GLU A 728 -2.88 -6.20 10.91
CA GLU A 728 -2.87 -7.55 11.48
C GLU A 728 -4.17 -8.34 11.16
N PHE A 729 -4.06 -9.68 11.19
CA PHE A 729 -5.17 -10.64 11.23
C PHE A 729 -5.12 -11.34 12.59
N ASN A 730 -6.09 -11.09 13.45
CA ASN A 730 -6.15 -11.74 14.76
C ASN A 730 -7.41 -12.59 14.88
N ALA A 731 -7.25 -13.85 15.23
CA ALA A 731 -8.35 -14.76 15.54
C ALA A 731 -8.20 -15.34 16.95
N GLU A 732 -9.27 -15.24 17.73
CA GLU A 732 -9.33 -15.71 19.12
C GLU A 732 -10.45 -16.71 19.29
N LEU A 733 -10.12 -17.90 19.82
CA LEU A 733 -11.10 -18.90 20.25
C LEU A 733 -11.47 -18.62 21.70
N VAL A 734 -12.75 -18.32 21.94
CA VAL A 734 -13.32 -18.01 23.24
C VAL A 734 -14.32 -19.08 23.63
N CYS A 735 -14.14 -19.67 24.82
CA CYS A 735 -15.04 -20.68 25.37
C CYS A 735 -15.56 -20.20 26.73
N GLN A 736 -16.88 -20.06 26.89
CA GLN A 736 -17.51 -19.57 28.12
C GLN A 736 -16.96 -18.22 28.63
N GLY A 737 -16.56 -17.33 27.71
CA GLY A 737 -15.99 -16.01 28.04
C GLY A 737 -14.48 -15.98 28.30
N GLU A 738 -13.80 -17.13 28.27
CA GLU A 738 -12.34 -17.22 28.42
C GLU A 738 -11.65 -17.46 27.06
N VAL A 739 -10.53 -16.78 26.79
CA VAL A 739 -9.72 -17.02 25.59
C VAL A 739 -8.89 -18.30 25.78
N MET A 740 -9.18 -19.32 24.97
CA MET A 740 -8.55 -20.65 25.03
C MET A 740 -7.53 -20.88 23.90
N GLY A 741 -7.59 -20.07 22.86
CA GLY A 741 -6.61 -20.03 21.78
C GLY A 741 -6.56 -18.64 21.16
N ARG A 742 -5.38 -18.20 20.74
CA ARG A 742 -5.19 -16.96 19.97
C ARG A 742 -4.14 -17.24 18.90
N CYS A 743 -4.47 -16.94 17.65
CA CYS A 743 -3.48 -16.71 16.62
C CYS A 743 -3.61 -15.26 16.13
N SER A 744 -2.63 -14.43 16.50
CA SER A 744 -2.33 -13.27 15.65
C SER A 744 -1.46 -13.80 14.51
N ALA A 745 -2.05 -13.91 13.32
CA ALA A 745 -1.26 -13.79 12.12
C ALA A 745 -1.05 -12.29 11.91
N ARG A 746 0.14 -11.81 12.27
CA ARG A 746 0.68 -10.70 11.50
C ARG A 746 0.94 -11.22 10.11
N PHE A 747 -0.09 -11.02 9.27
CA PHE A 747 -0.21 -11.30 7.85
C PHE A 747 1.04 -11.97 7.29
N ARG A 748 1.02 -13.31 7.18
CA ARG A 748 2.20 -14.17 7.00
C ARG A 748 2.66 -14.33 5.57
#